data_AF-A0A7J7YMV2-F1
#
_entry.id   AF-A0A7J7YMV2-F1
#
_cell.length_a   1.000
_cell.length_b   1.000
_cell.length_c   1.000
_cell.angle_alpha   90.00
_cell.angle_beta   90.00
_cell.angle_gamma   90.00
#
_symmetry.space_group_name_H-M   'P 1'
#
loop_
_entity.id
_entity.type
_entity.pdbx_description
1 polymer ?
#
loop_
_entity_poly.entity_id
_entity_poly.type
_entity_poly.pdbx_seq_one_letter_code
_entity_poly.pdbx_strand_id
1 'polypeptide(L)'
;MDIASAASTYLTDSLELELGTEWCKPPCFSCAFDNRGGGKHFSGESYLSSGALKRLILNLDPLPTNFEEDTVELFGIQWVTETALVNSSRVLFNLFRQQLYNLETLLPASCDFGKISTLHCKADNIRRQCVTFLHYVKVFIVRFLTVQNTENHGPVHPYEVLEAQLPSLLVDELHGLLLYIGHLSELPNINPGAFISQNQIQLFPPSWHLLHLHLDIHWLVLEILHMLGVKLKHVVYGHQFMNLAGDNLTNVSLFEEHCENLLCDLVSLSLNRYDKVRPSEALTRDHCPCPCIKEFWVLLIHLLDQRSKWSLSESFWNCLNKLLKTLFETSSEQRRPSVPTIQSRDPLGFSLWIITHVASLYQFDRHGTPDEMRQMESNWNFVEELLKRSINVQDGILEEQLRMHLHCCLTLCDFWEPNITIVTILWEYYSKNLNSSFSISWLPLKGLTNIKSPLSMLEMVKTCCCDKQDSNICKSRSSYTIFLCILAKVVKKAMKNNGPHLWKQVKGRIYSKFHQKRMEELTVVGLQNFFNLFLLLAAIAEVEDVASRVLDLLNFLKPALKTSPLIWKGQAAFLLMYTQKNLDIGVLAEKFSDAFQAKAREFLLLSKNDEMGQRQTLWTLLSIYIDGVQEVFETSHCLHPSHEKLLSDGFSMLLPACQEPELRMVLHFLQAVLARIRYVF
;
A
#
# COMPACT_ATOMS: atom_id res chain seq x y z
N MET A 1 -26.31 -29.28 -0.70
CA MET A 1 -25.40 -30.37 -1.09
C MET A 1 -24.32 -29.92 -2.08
N ASP A 2 -24.36 -28.68 -2.60
CA ASP A 2 -23.38 -28.20 -3.62
C ASP A 2 -22.15 -27.45 -3.08
N ILE A 3 -21.94 -27.41 -1.75
CA ILE A 3 -20.74 -26.80 -1.13
C ILE A 3 -19.64 -27.85 -0.91
N ALA A 4 -19.99 -29.14 -0.87
CA ALA A 4 -19.05 -30.22 -0.59
C ALA A 4 -18.22 -30.63 -1.83
N SER A 5 -18.75 -30.47 -3.05
CA SER A 5 -18.05 -30.90 -4.27
C SER A 5 -16.92 -29.95 -4.67
N ALA A 6 -17.08 -28.64 -4.48
CA ALA A 6 -16.03 -27.66 -4.72
C ALA A 6 -14.84 -27.85 -3.76
N ALA A 7 -15.10 -28.12 -2.47
CA ALA A 7 -14.05 -28.40 -1.49
C ALA A 7 -13.25 -29.67 -1.82
N SER A 8 -13.90 -30.68 -2.42
CA SER A 8 -13.29 -31.97 -2.77
C SER A 8 -12.28 -31.88 -3.92
N THR A 9 -12.49 -31.00 -4.90
CA THR A 9 -11.60 -30.87 -6.07
C THR A 9 -10.35 -30.04 -5.74
N TYR A 10 -10.45 -29.06 -4.83
CA TYR A 10 -9.29 -28.31 -4.32
C TYR A 10 -8.42 -29.13 -3.35
N LEU A 11 -8.96 -30.18 -2.72
CA LEU A 11 -8.23 -31.06 -1.79
C LEU A 11 -7.32 -32.06 -2.52
N THR A 12 -7.72 -32.50 -3.72
CA THR A 12 -7.03 -33.61 -4.44
C THR A 12 -5.76 -33.13 -5.15
N ASP A 13 -5.80 -31.98 -5.83
CA ASP A 13 -4.61 -31.39 -6.47
C ASP A 13 -3.57 -30.88 -5.46
N SER A 14 -3.96 -30.67 -4.19
CA SER A 14 -3.08 -30.11 -3.13
C SER A 14 -2.28 -31.17 -2.37
N LEU A 15 -2.74 -32.42 -2.32
CA LEU A 15 -2.06 -33.53 -1.64
C LEU A 15 -0.90 -34.11 -2.47
N GLU A 16 -1.00 -34.09 -3.80
CA GLU A 16 0.04 -34.65 -4.68
C GLU A 16 1.34 -33.82 -4.70
N LEU A 17 1.26 -32.52 -4.39
CA LEU A 17 2.44 -31.65 -4.28
C LEU A 17 3.14 -31.74 -2.90
N GLU A 18 2.49 -32.33 -1.89
CA GLU A 18 2.96 -32.36 -0.49
C GLU A 18 4.00 -33.47 -0.20
N LEU A 19 4.19 -34.42 -1.13
CA LEU A 19 5.11 -35.56 -1.02
C LEU A 19 6.55 -35.25 -1.44
N GLY A 20 6.83 -34.05 -1.98
CA GLY A 20 8.13 -33.72 -2.58
C GLY A 20 9.16 -33.05 -1.66
N THR A 21 8.78 -32.59 -0.46
CA THR A 21 9.67 -31.83 0.43
C THR A 21 10.10 -32.70 1.60
N GLU A 22 11.40 -32.90 1.81
CA GLU A 22 11.92 -33.62 2.98
C GLU A 22 11.68 -32.77 4.26
N TRP A 23 10.72 -33.18 5.10
CA TRP A 23 10.29 -32.47 6.32
C TRP A 23 11.20 -32.75 7.53
N CYS A 24 12.52 -32.73 7.35
CA CYS A 24 13.44 -33.17 8.41
C CYS A 24 13.72 -32.12 9.50
N LYS A 25 13.33 -30.84 9.33
CA LYS A 25 13.60 -29.77 10.30
C LYS A 25 12.36 -28.95 10.66
N PRO A 26 12.16 -28.60 11.96
CA PRO A 26 11.10 -27.70 12.36
C PRO A 26 11.28 -26.29 11.75
N PRO A 27 10.19 -25.62 11.33
CA PRO A 27 10.27 -24.29 10.74
C PRO A 27 10.71 -23.24 11.76
N CYS A 28 11.44 -22.23 11.30
CA CYS A 28 11.95 -21.13 12.12
C CYS A 28 12.22 -19.86 11.30
N PHE A 29 12.26 -18.70 11.95
CA PHE A 29 12.57 -17.43 11.26
C PHE A 29 14.04 -17.34 10.85
N SER A 30 14.34 -17.20 9.56
CA SER A 30 15.73 -16.98 9.13
C SER A 30 15.84 -15.97 8.01
N CYS A 31 16.68 -14.94 8.21
CA CYS A 31 17.03 -13.97 7.18
C CYS A 31 18.38 -14.24 6.50
N ALA A 32 18.91 -15.47 6.64
CA ALA A 32 20.21 -15.89 6.12
C ALA A 32 20.22 -16.28 4.63
N PHE A 33 19.10 -16.20 3.92
CA PHE A 33 18.95 -16.69 2.55
C PHE A 33 19.32 -15.65 1.48
N ASP A 34 19.86 -16.13 0.35
CA ASP A 34 20.42 -15.31 -0.72
C ASP A 34 19.31 -14.59 -1.50
N ASN A 35 19.26 -13.26 -1.41
CA ASN A 35 18.17 -12.41 -1.92
C ASN A 35 18.20 -12.22 -3.46
N ARG A 36 18.75 -13.18 -4.22
CA ARG A 36 18.92 -13.09 -5.69
C ARG A 36 17.59 -13.03 -6.45
N GLY A 37 16.47 -13.35 -5.80
CA GLY A 37 15.10 -13.30 -6.35
C GLY A 37 14.32 -12.01 -6.09
N GLY A 38 14.98 -10.89 -5.73
CA GLY A 38 14.32 -9.58 -5.64
C GLY A 38 13.29 -9.43 -4.50
N GLY A 39 13.50 -10.08 -3.36
CA GLY A 39 12.66 -9.91 -2.16
C GLY A 39 11.22 -10.44 -2.26
N LYS A 40 10.93 -11.25 -3.30
CA LYS A 40 9.60 -11.83 -3.56
C LYS A 40 9.34 -13.18 -2.90
N HIS A 41 10.37 -13.79 -2.29
CA HIS A 41 10.28 -15.13 -1.68
C HIS A 41 10.85 -15.12 -0.27
N PHE A 42 10.27 -15.95 0.59
CA PHE A 42 10.77 -16.21 1.95
C PHE A 42 11.75 -17.38 1.95
N SER A 43 12.52 -17.54 3.03
CA SER A 43 13.44 -18.69 3.21
C SER A 43 12.66 -20.00 3.11
N GLY A 44 13.23 -21.08 2.55
CA GLY A 44 12.55 -22.39 2.47
C GLY A 44 12.25 -23.04 3.83
N GLU A 45 12.99 -22.65 4.89
CA GLU A 45 12.78 -23.14 6.26
C GLU A 45 11.79 -22.26 7.07
N SER A 46 11.15 -21.29 6.41
CA SER A 46 10.26 -20.31 7.06
C SER A 46 8.86 -20.88 7.32
N TYR A 47 8.08 -20.27 8.22
CA TYR A 47 6.74 -20.76 8.57
C TYR A 47 5.75 -20.67 7.41
N LEU A 48 5.92 -19.70 6.51
CA LEU A 48 5.11 -19.58 5.30
C LEU A 48 5.48 -20.64 4.25
N SER A 49 6.75 -20.68 3.84
CA SER A 49 7.22 -21.54 2.73
C SER A 49 7.16 -23.03 3.09
N SER A 50 7.39 -23.37 4.35
CA SER A 50 7.20 -24.72 4.88
C SER A 50 5.73 -25.12 4.97
N GLY A 51 4.76 -24.26 4.67
CA GLY A 51 3.34 -24.60 4.79
C GLY A 51 2.85 -24.83 6.23
N ALA A 52 3.64 -24.48 7.25
CA ALA A 52 3.25 -24.60 8.65
C ALA A 52 1.98 -23.79 8.96
N LEU A 53 1.88 -22.58 8.39
CA LEU A 53 0.66 -21.77 8.49
C LEU A 53 -0.54 -22.51 7.87
N LYS A 54 -0.44 -23.04 6.65
CA LYS A 54 -1.56 -23.78 6.01
C LYS A 54 -2.07 -24.91 6.90
N ARG A 55 -1.18 -25.68 7.53
CA ARG A 55 -1.56 -26.76 8.45
C ARG A 55 -2.25 -26.26 9.71
N LEU A 56 -1.73 -25.18 10.31
CA LEU A 56 -2.38 -24.52 11.44
C LEU A 56 -3.80 -24.09 11.09
N ILE A 57 -3.97 -23.41 9.95
CA ILE A 57 -5.27 -22.95 9.44
C ILE A 57 -6.25 -24.11 9.22
N LEU A 58 -5.76 -25.25 8.73
CA LEU A 58 -6.57 -26.44 8.45
C LEU A 58 -6.72 -27.39 9.65
N ASN A 59 -6.17 -27.04 10.82
CA ASN A 59 -6.14 -27.88 12.03
C ASN A 59 -5.51 -29.27 11.79
N LEU A 60 -4.48 -29.32 10.95
CA LEU A 60 -3.71 -30.54 10.68
C LEU A 60 -2.57 -30.70 11.68
N ASP A 61 -1.98 -31.90 11.69
CA ASP A 61 -0.76 -32.18 12.46
C ASP A 61 0.36 -31.19 12.07
N PRO A 62 0.92 -30.42 13.03
CA PRO A 62 1.92 -29.40 12.72
C PRO A 62 3.22 -29.99 12.14
N LEU A 63 3.61 -31.20 12.54
CA LEU A 63 4.85 -31.86 12.10
C LEU A 63 4.64 -33.37 11.98
N PRO A 64 4.03 -33.86 10.87
CA PRO A 64 3.64 -35.26 10.73
C PRO A 64 4.81 -36.23 10.92
N THR A 65 6.00 -35.91 10.40
CA THR A 65 7.18 -36.78 10.40
C THR A 65 8.07 -36.69 11.65
N ASN A 66 7.76 -35.79 12.60
CA ASN A 66 8.60 -35.56 13.77
C ASN A 66 7.95 -36.13 15.03
N PHE A 67 8.78 -36.51 16.01
CA PHE A 67 8.33 -37.03 17.32
C PHE A 67 7.44 -38.28 17.22
N GLU A 68 7.75 -39.18 16.28
CA GLU A 68 7.11 -40.51 16.17
C GLU A 68 7.75 -41.56 17.09
N GLU A 69 8.96 -41.31 17.57
CA GLU A 69 9.69 -42.23 18.46
C GLU A 69 9.15 -42.20 19.90
N ASP A 70 9.27 -43.32 20.62
CA ASP A 70 8.85 -43.46 22.03
C ASP A 70 9.57 -42.49 22.97
N THR A 71 10.78 -42.06 22.58
CA THR A 71 11.59 -41.10 23.34
C THR A 71 11.95 -39.88 22.51
N VAL A 72 11.96 -38.71 23.14
CA VAL A 72 12.37 -37.43 22.55
C VAL A 72 13.54 -36.85 23.34
N GLU A 73 14.59 -36.40 22.65
CA GLU A 73 15.67 -35.66 23.26
C GLU A 73 15.32 -34.16 23.36
N LEU A 74 15.14 -33.66 24.59
CA LEU A 74 14.88 -32.26 24.87
C LEU A 74 15.95 -31.74 25.83
N PHE A 75 16.62 -30.65 25.42
CA PHE A 75 17.70 -30.01 26.19
C PHE A 75 18.85 -30.95 26.57
N GLY A 76 19.14 -31.96 25.74
CA GLY A 76 20.20 -32.95 25.98
C GLY A 76 19.80 -34.09 26.92
N ILE A 77 18.51 -34.22 27.23
CA ILE A 77 17.95 -35.25 28.12
C ILE A 77 16.90 -36.05 27.33
N GLN A 78 16.91 -37.38 27.45
CA GLN A 78 15.89 -38.25 26.85
C GLN A 78 14.64 -38.30 27.73
N TRP A 79 13.48 -38.05 27.12
CA TRP A 79 12.17 -38.08 27.76
C TRP A 79 11.23 -39.04 27.03
N VAL A 80 10.22 -39.56 27.72
CA VAL A 80 9.15 -40.36 27.07
C VAL A 80 8.18 -39.42 26.35
N THR A 81 8.08 -39.55 25.02
CA THR A 81 7.39 -38.59 24.13
C THR A 81 5.94 -38.34 24.52
N GLU A 82 5.20 -39.37 24.95
CA GLU A 82 3.77 -39.25 25.27
C GLU A 82 3.47 -38.66 26.66
N THR A 83 4.44 -38.64 27.58
CA THR A 83 4.19 -38.30 28.98
C THR A 83 5.06 -37.17 29.52
N ALA A 84 6.12 -36.79 28.80
CA ALA A 84 7.10 -35.82 29.29
C ALA A 84 6.48 -34.46 29.63
N LEU A 85 5.53 -34.00 28.81
CA LEU A 85 4.90 -32.70 29.04
C LEU A 85 3.97 -32.73 30.25
N VAL A 86 3.19 -33.80 30.44
CA VAL A 86 2.29 -33.96 31.61
C VAL A 86 3.09 -34.11 32.90
N ASN A 87 4.13 -34.96 32.91
CA ASN A 87 4.88 -35.28 34.11
C ASN A 87 5.89 -34.21 34.51
N SER A 88 6.38 -33.40 33.56
CA SER A 88 7.55 -32.54 33.79
C SER A 88 7.47 -31.17 33.13
N SER A 89 6.25 -30.66 32.85
CA SER A 89 6.02 -29.32 32.27
C SER A 89 6.90 -28.23 32.88
N ARG A 90 6.82 -28.01 34.20
CA ARG A 90 7.59 -26.95 34.89
C ARG A 90 9.10 -27.12 34.74
N VAL A 91 9.60 -28.35 34.76
CA VAL A 91 11.04 -28.64 34.60
C VAL A 91 11.48 -28.29 33.19
N LEU A 92 10.70 -28.68 32.18
CA LEU A 92 11.00 -28.39 30.78
C LEU A 92 10.99 -26.88 30.48
N PHE A 93 10.00 -26.13 31.00
CA PHE A 93 9.98 -24.67 30.87
C PHE A 93 11.12 -23.98 31.64
N ASN A 94 11.56 -24.52 32.78
CA ASN A 94 12.74 -24.00 33.48
C ASN A 94 14.04 -24.27 32.70
N LEU A 95 14.20 -25.45 32.09
CA LEU A 95 15.32 -25.74 31.20
C LEU A 95 15.32 -24.81 29.98
N PHE A 96 14.14 -24.52 29.42
CA PHE A 96 14.00 -23.53 28.35
C PHE A 96 14.52 -22.15 28.79
N ARG A 97 14.06 -21.63 29.93
CA ARG A 97 14.50 -20.33 30.47
C ARG A 97 16.01 -20.31 30.74
N GLN A 98 16.57 -21.42 31.23
CA GLN A 98 18.02 -21.56 31.43
C GLN A 98 18.80 -21.47 30.11
N GLN A 99 18.32 -22.12 29.05
CA GLN A 99 18.97 -22.02 27.73
C GLN A 99 18.88 -20.60 27.16
N LEU A 100 17.75 -19.92 27.34
CA LEU A 100 17.61 -18.52 26.92
C LEU A 100 18.58 -17.60 27.67
N TYR A 101 18.69 -17.75 29.00
CA TYR A 101 19.69 -17.05 29.81
C TYR A 101 21.13 -17.33 29.32
N ASN A 102 21.44 -18.60 29.02
CA ASN A 102 22.74 -18.95 28.46
C ASN A 102 23.02 -18.20 27.16
N LEU A 103 22.03 -18.02 26.28
CA LEU A 103 22.18 -17.25 25.04
C LEU A 103 22.44 -15.76 25.33
N GLU A 104 21.73 -15.18 26.29
CA GLU A 104 21.95 -13.79 26.73
C GLU A 104 23.36 -13.57 27.28
N THR A 105 23.91 -14.55 28.03
CA THR A 105 25.28 -14.46 28.54
C THR A 105 26.36 -14.47 27.44
N LEU A 106 26.01 -14.88 26.21
CA LEU A 106 26.92 -14.85 25.06
C LEU A 106 26.98 -13.46 24.38
N LEU A 107 26.07 -12.54 24.70
CA LEU A 107 26.02 -11.20 24.10
C LEU A 107 27.23 -10.29 24.42
N PRO A 108 27.78 -10.26 25.66
CA PRO A 108 28.91 -9.38 26.01
C PRO A 108 30.26 -9.85 25.44
N ALA A 109 30.33 -11.03 24.83
CA ALA A 109 31.58 -11.57 24.31
C ALA A 109 32.04 -10.75 23.09
N SER A 110 33.19 -10.07 23.21
CA SER A 110 33.80 -9.33 22.10
C SER A 110 34.06 -10.28 20.92
N CYS A 111 33.49 -9.97 19.77
CA CYS A 111 33.63 -10.77 18.55
C CYS A 111 35.03 -10.60 17.94
N ASP A 112 36.03 -11.30 18.50
CA ASP A 112 37.27 -11.57 17.78
C ASP A 112 36.96 -12.56 16.65
N PHE A 113 37.44 -12.30 15.42
CA PHE A 113 37.18 -13.13 14.23
C PHE A 113 37.44 -14.64 14.44
N GLY A 114 38.37 -15.02 15.34
CA GLY A 114 38.65 -16.41 15.68
C GLY A 114 37.60 -17.14 16.55
N LYS A 115 36.73 -16.40 17.26
CA LYS A 115 35.70 -16.98 18.16
C LYS A 115 34.30 -17.00 17.55
N ILE A 116 34.06 -16.28 16.46
CA ILE A 116 32.73 -16.10 15.85
C ILE A 116 32.10 -17.45 15.46
N SER A 117 32.85 -18.39 14.88
CA SER A 117 32.33 -19.71 14.52
C SER A 117 31.87 -20.51 15.74
N THR A 118 32.66 -20.52 16.82
CA THR A 118 32.29 -21.24 18.06
C THR A 118 31.09 -20.61 18.76
N LEU A 119 31.00 -19.27 18.76
CA LEU A 119 29.86 -18.55 19.33
C LEU A 119 28.59 -18.77 18.51
N HIS A 120 28.72 -18.74 17.18
CA HIS A 120 27.62 -19.03 16.26
C HIS A 120 27.07 -20.44 16.48
N CYS A 121 27.91 -21.48 16.49
CA CYS A 121 27.45 -22.86 16.68
C CYS A 121 26.78 -23.08 18.04
N LYS A 122 27.29 -22.46 19.11
CA LYS A 122 26.67 -22.53 20.44
C LYS A 122 25.30 -21.85 20.47
N ALA A 123 25.22 -20.63 19.94
CA ALA A 123 23.98 -19.86 19.89
C ALA A 123 22.93 -20.53 19.00
N ASP A 124 23.35 -21.09 17.86
CA ASP A 124 22.50 -21.87 16.96
C ASP A 124 21.95 -23.13 17.63
N ASN A 125 22.79 -23.87 18.36
CA ASN A 125 22.35 -25.06 19.09
C ASN A 125 21.31 -24.72 20.17
N ILE A 126 21.55 -23.66 20.94
CA ILE A 126 20.60 -23.18 21.95
C ILE A 126 19.26 -22.82 21.29
N ARG A 127 19.30 -22.03 20.22
CA ARG A 127 18.11 -21.63 19.48
C ARG A 127 17.33 -22.84 18.97
N ARG A 128 18.01 -23.81 18.35
CA ARG A 128 17.39 -25.05 17.86
C ARG A 128 16.73 -25.85 18.97
N GLN A 129 17.36 -25.99 20.14
CA GLN A 129 16.78 -26.69 21.28
C GLN A 129 15.48 -26.02 21.76
N CYS A 130 15.49 -24.69 21.89
CA CYS A 130 14.31 -23.92 22.29
C CYS A 130 13.17 -24.03 21.27
N VAL A 131 13.45 -23.86 19.98
CA VAL A 131 12.47 -23.98 18.90
C VAL A 131 11.89 -25.41 18.83
N THR A 132 12.75 -26.42 18.95
CA THR A 132 12.33 -27.83 18.94
C THR A 132 11.40 -28.16 20.10
N PHE A 133 11.68 -27.65 21.30
CA PHE A 133 10.81 -27.82 22.46
C PHE A 133 9.41 -27.23 22.25
N LEU A 134 9.32 -26.00 21.73
CA LEU A 134 8.02 -25.37 21.48
C LEU A 134 7.23 -26.11 20.38
N HIS A 135 7.91 -26.61 19.33
CA HIS A 135 7.26 -27.47 18.34
C HIS A 135 6.80 -28.81 18.93
N TYR A 136 7.57 -29.41 19.84
CA TYR A 136 7.15 -30.59 20.59
C TYR A 136 5.86 -30.32 21.39
N VAL A 137 5.73 -29.16 22.05
CA VAL A 137 4.48 -28.78 22.74
C VAL A 137 3.30 -28.74 21.78
N LYS A 138 3.47 -28.21 20.57
CA LYS A 138 2.42 -28.18 19.53
C LYS A 138 1.98 -29.59 19.12
N VAL A 139 2.94 -30.45 18.81
CA VAL A 139 2.69 -31.85 18.42
C VAL A 139 2.01 -32.60 19.56
N PHE A 140 2.46 -32.38 20.80
CA PHE A 140 1.85 -32.96 21.99
C PHE A 140 0.38 -32.59 22.13
N ILE A 141 0.08 -31.29 21.98
CA ILE A 141 -1.29 -30.79 22.04
C ILE A 141 -2.13 -31.48 20.98
N VAL A 142 -1.66 -31.72 19.75
CA VAL A 142 -2.48 -32.32 18.70
C VAL A 142 -2.62 -33.84 18.86
N ARG A 143 -1.52 -34.56 19.14
CA ARG A 143 -1.49 -36.02 19.15
C ARG A 143 -1.87 -36.66 20.48
N PHE A 144 -1.36 -36.11 21.58
CA PHE A 144 -1.37 -36.83 22.87
C PHE A 144 -2.35 -36.26 23.88
N LEU A 145 -2.68 -34.96 23.82
CA LEU A 145 -3.64 -34.37 24.76
C LEU A 145 -5.05 -34.92 24.55
N THR A 146 -5.63 -35.62 25.52
CA THR A 146 -7.01 -36.10 25.43
C THR A 146 -8.02 -35.07 25.94
N VAL A 147 -9.17 -34.94 25.27
CA VAL A 147 -10.26 -34.05 25.72
C VAL A 147 -11.20 -34.89 26.59
N GLN A 148 -11.19 -34.67 27.90
CA GLN A 148 -12.07 -35.41 28.81
C GLN A 148 -13.53 -34.99 28.63
N ASN A 149 -14.41 -35.94 28.32
CA ASN A 149 -15.86 -35.75 28.38
C ASN A 149 -16.30 -35.89 29.84
N THR A 150 -16.94 -34.86 30.38
CA THR A 150 -17.42 -34.71 31.76
C THR A 150 -18.45 -35.75 32.23
N GLU A 151 -18.71 -36.81 31.46
CA GLU A 151 -19.79 -37.79 31.72
C GLU A 151 -19.32 -39.10 32.38
N ASN A 152 -18.01 -39.32 32.55
CA ASN A 152 -17.48 -40.55 33.14
C ASN A 152 -17.16 -40.40 34.64
N HIS A 153 -18.08 -40.85 35.49
CA HIS A 153 -17.93 -40.94 36.95
C HIS A 153 -17.17 -42.22 37.39
N GLY A 154 -15.90 -42.35 37.00
CA GLY A 154 -14.99 -43.40 37.47
C GLY A 154 -13.86 -42.85 38.36
N PRO A 155 -13.12 -43.70 39.11
CA PRO A 155 -11.91 -43.28 39.81
C PRO A 155 -10.83 -42.86 38.80
N VAL A 156 -10.53 -41.56 38.78
CA VAL A 156 -9.59 -40.94 37.84
C VAL A 156 -8.16 -41.35 38.21
N HIS A 157 -7.41 -41.91 37.26
CA HIS A 157 -6.02 -42.28 37.47
C HIS A 157 -5.17 -41.00 37.76
N PRO A 158 -4.12 -41.04 38.62
CA PRO A 158 -3.34 -39.84 38.94
C PRO A 158 -2.77 -39.10 37.72
N TYR A 159 -2.44 -39.83 36.66
CA TYR A 159 -2.01 -39.26 35.38
C TYR A 159 -3.13 -38.46 34.68
N GLU A 160 -4.36 -38.98 34.68
CA GLU A 160 -5.52 -38.31 34.05
C GLU A 160 -5.88 -37.00 34.77
N VAL A 161 -5.62 -36.92 36.09
CA VAL A 161 -5.77 -35.68 36.86
C VAL A 161 -4.72 -34.64 36.42
N LEU A 162 -3.47 -35.06 36.27
CA LEU A 162 -2.38 -34.18 35.81
C LEU A 162 -2.58 -33.73 34.36
N GLU A 163 -3.04 -34.63 33.49
CA GLU A 163 -3.35 -34.34 32.10
C GLU A 163 -4.51 -33.34 31.98
N ALA A 164 -5.56 -33.47 32.81
CA ALA A 164 -6.66 -32.52 32.85
C ALA A 164 -6.23 -31.11 33.30
N GLN A 165 -5.21 -31.02 34.16
CA GLN A 165 -4.65 -29.75 34.62
C GLN A 165 -3.63 -29.15 33.63
N LEU A 166 -3.09 -29.95 32.72
CA LEU A 166 -2.02 -29.52 31.81
C LEU A 166 -2.39 -28.28 30.97
N PRO A 167 -3.59 -28.14 30.37
CA PRO A 167 -3.94 -26.94 29.62
C PRO A 167 -3.84 -25.64 30.44
N SER A 168 -4.29 -25.66 31.70
CA SER A 168 -4.19 -24.51 32.60
C SER A 168 -2.75 -24.17 32.94
N LEU A 169 -1.92 -25.19 33.21
CA LEU A 169 -0.49 -25.04 33.49
C LEU A 169 0.27 -24.52 32.26
N LEU A 170 -0.10 -24.94 31.06
CA LEU A 170 0.49 -24.44 29.82
C LEU A 170 0.20 -22.95 29.63
N VAL A 171 -1.03 -22.49 29.89
CA VAL A 171 -1.37 -21.05 29.82
C VAL A 171 -0.50 -20.25 30.80
N ASP A 172 -0.35 -20.71 32.04
CA ASP A 172 0.48 -20.05 33.06
C ASP A 172 1.98 -20.03 32.66
N GLU A 173 2.54 -21.14 32.18
CA GLU A 173 3.95 -21.22 31.77
C GLU A 173 4.26 -20.42 30.51
N LEU A 174 3.34 -20.38 29.55
CA LEU A 174 3.44 -19.56 28.34
C LEU A 174 3.39 -18.07 28.70
N HIS A 175 2.48 -17.67 29.59
CA HIS A 175 2.44 -16.29 30.09
C HIS A 175 3.74 -15.93 30.82
N GLY A 176 4.23 -16.81 31.72
CA GLY A 176 5.51 -16.61 32.39
C GLY A 176 6.71 -16.54 31.43
N LEU A 177 6.66 -17.26 30.31
CA LEU A 177 7.66 -17.16 29.25
C LEU A 177 7.60 -15.81 28.52
N LEU A 178 6.39 -15.32 28.19
CA LEU A 178 6.20 -14.00 27.58
C LEU A 178 6.69 -12.87 28.48
N LEU A 179 6.41 -12.95 29.79
CA LEU A 179 6.92 -12.00 30.78
C LEU A 179 8.44 -12.04 30.91
N TYR A 180 9.06 -13.21 30.73
CA TYR A 180 10.51 -13.37 30.81
C TYR A 180 11.23 -12.73 29.60
N ILE A 181 10.71 -12.94 28.38
CA ILE A 181 11.33 -12.41 27.15
C ILE A 181 11.07 -10.91 26.95
N GLY A 182 9.97 -10.38 27.48
CA GLY A 182 9.59 -8.98 27.35
C GLY A 182 9.17 -8.58 25.94
N HIS A 183 9.24 -7.27 25.66
CA HIS A 183 8.81 -6.67 24.41
C HIS A 183 9.88 -6.77 23.31
N LEU A 184 9.46 -7.01 22.06
CA LEU A 184 10.37 -7.02 20.91
C LEU A 184 10.99 -5.64 20.65
N SER A 185 10.30 -4.56 21.02
CA SER A 185 10.77 -3.18 20.85
C SER A 185 11.86 -2.78 21.85
N GLU A 186 11.99 -3.49 22.98
CA GLU A 186 12.97 -3.22 24.04
C GLU A 186 14.32 -3.90 23.80
N LEU A 187 14.39 -4.84 22.85
CA LEU A 187 15.64 -5.46 22.45
C LEU A 187 16.63 -4.36 22.00
N PRO A 188 17.89 -4.37 22.51
CA PRO A 188 18.87 -3.34 22.16
C PRO A 188 18.98 -3.25 20.64
N ASN A 189 19.09 -2.03 20.08
CA ASN A 189 19.09 -1.69 18.65
C ASN A 189 20.06 -2.54 17.79
N ILE A 190 19.73 -3.82 17.60
CA ILE A 190 20.37 -4.80 16.76
C ILE A 190 19.90 -4.42 15.38
N ASN A 191 20.67 -3.61 14.65
CA ASN A 191 20.28 -3.10 13.33
C ASN A 191 20.23 -4.29 12.36
N PRO A 192 19.05 -4.89 12.06
CA PRO A 192 19.00 -6.23 11.47
C PRO A 192 19.57 -6.25 10.04
N GLY A 193 19.46 -5.12 9.34
CA GLY A 193 20.03 -4.90 8.01
C GLY A 193 21.57 -4.88 7.97
N ALA A 194 22.25 -4.70 9.10
CA ALA A 194 23.71 -4.82 9.17
C ALA A 194 24.16 -6.28 9.04
N PHE A 195 23.39 -7.25 9.53
CA PHE A 195 23.78 -8.67 9.48
C PHE A 195 23.62 -9.28 8.09
N ILE A 196 22.67 -8.77 7.29
CA ILE A 196 22.43 -9.24 5.91
C ILE A 196 23.55 -8.77 4.96
N SER A 197 24.10 -7.57 5.20
CA SER A 197 25.12 -6.98 4.32
C SER A 197 26.54 -7.47 4.60
N GLN A 198 26.81 -8.07 5.77
CA GLN A 198 28.17 -8.38 6.22
C GLN A 198 28.58 -9.86 6.05
N ASN A 199 27.66 -10.83 5.99
CA ASN A 199 28.01 -12.25 6.16
C ASN A 199 27.68 -13.15 4.96
N GLN A 200 28.58 -13.20 3.97
CA GLN A 200 28.54 -14.21 2.89
C GLN A 200 28.84 -15.65 3.38
N ILE A 201 29.31 -15.82 4.62
CA ILE A 201 29.78 -17.09 5.20
C ILE A 201 28.71 -17.75 6.10
N GLN A 202 27.48 -17.21 6.18
CA GLN A 202 26.38 -17.71 7.05
C GLN A 202 26.71 -17.79 8.56
N LEU A 203 27.80 -17.17 9.02
CA LEU A 203 28.14 -17.09 10.43
C LEU A 203 27.54 -15.82 11.04
N PHE A 204 26.67 -15.99 12.04
CA PHE A 204 25.94 -14.89 12.68
C PHE A 204 26.32 -14.70 14.16
N PRO A 205 26.35 -13.46 14.66
CA PRO A 205 26.62 -13.19 16.07
C PRO A 205 25.47 -13.67 16.98
N PRO A 206 25.71 -13.90 18.28
CA PRO A 206 24.67 -14.33 19.23
C PRO A 206 23.44 -13.41 19.28
N SER A 207 23.62 -12.10 19.07
CA SER A 207 22.52 -11.12 19.00
C SER A 207 21.55 -11.37 17.85
N TRP A 208 22.03 -11.90 16.72
CA TRP A 208 21.18 -12.32 15.61
C TRP A 208 20.33 -13.52 16.02
N HIS A 209 20.94 -14.52 16.65
CA HIS A 209 20.23 -15.72 17.11
C HIS A 209 19.18 -15.40 18.16
N LEU A 210 19.49 -14.50 19.10
CA LEU A 210 18.56 -14.04 20.12
C LEU A 210 17.34 -13.35 19.51
N LEU A 211 17.54 -12.40 18.59
CA LEU A 211 16.42 -11.72 17.92
C LEU A 211 15.48 -12.71 17.22
N HIS A 212 16.03 -13.66 16.45
CA HIS A 212 15.21 -14.64 15.74
C HIS A 212 14.56 -15.65 16.67
N LEU A 213 15.21 -16.02 17.78
CA LEU A 213 14.61 -16.84 18.82
C LEU A 213 13.43 -16.12 19.49
N HIS A 214 13.52 -14.81 19.78
CA HIS A 214 12.37 -14.05 20.29
C HIS A 214 11.20 -14.08 19.31
N LEU A 215 11.46 -13.87 18.01
CA LEU A 215 10.41 -13.99 16.98
C LEU A 215 9.79 -15.39 16.96
N ASP A 216 10.61 -16.44 17.01
CA ASP A 216 10.13 -17.83 17.06
C ASP A 216 9.25 -18.07 18.29
N ILE A 217 9.69 -17.62 19.48
CA ILE A 217 8.93 -17.78 20.72
C ILE A 217 7.58 -17.08 20.62
N HIS A 218 7.56 -15.80 20.23
CA HIS A 218 6.32 -15.04 20.16
C HIS A 218 5.32 -15.65 19.17
N TRP A 219 5.78 -16.13 18.00
CA TRP A 219 4.92 -16.79 17.03
C TRP A 219 4.44 -18.16 17.52
N LEU A 220 5.34 -19.02 18.01
CA LEU A 220 4.98 -20.37 18.47
C LEU A 220 4.04 -20.34 19.68
N VAL A 221 4.18 -19.36 20.58
CA VAL A 221 3.23 -19.15 21.69
C VAL A 221 1.83 -18.84 21.14
N LEU A 222 1.69 -17.98 20.13
CA LEU A 222 0.40 -17.70 19.48
C LEU A 222 -0.20 -18.95 18.84
N GLU A 223 0.61 -19.75 18.13
CA GLU A 223 0.16 -21.01 17.55
C GLU A 223 -0.33 -21.98 18.61
N ILE A 224 0.44 -22.16 19.70
CA ILE A 224 0.10 -23.04 20.83
C ILE A 224 -1.22 -22.61 21.46
N LEU A 225 -1.39 -21.32 21.77
CA LEU A 225 -2.64 -20.78 22.35
C LEU A 225 -3.84 -20.96 21.40
N HIS A 226 -3.62 -20.77 20.10
CA HIS A 226 -4.64 -21.01 19.08
C HIS A 226 -5.05 -22.50 19.04
N MET A 227 -4.10 -23.42 18.97
CA MET A 227 -4.37 -24.87 18.93
C MET A 227 -5.04 -25.37 20.20
N LEU A 228 -4.64 -24.87 21.38
CA LEU A 228 -5.32 -25.18 22.63
C LEU A 228 -6.81 -24.77 22.58
N GLY A 229 -7.09 -23.55 22.10
CA GLY A 229 -8.46 -23.07 21.95
C GLY A 229 -9.29 -23.90 20.98
N VAL A 230 -8.71 -24.27 19.82
CA VAL A 230 -9.39 -25.10 18.82
C VAL A 230 -9.64 -26.52 19.32
N LYS A 231 -8.63 -27.15 19.97
CA LYS A 231 -8.74 -28.54 20.41
C LYS A 231 -9.75 -28.71 21.54
N LEU A 232 -9.73 -27.81 22.51
CA LEU A 232 -10.56 -27.92 23.72
C LEU A 232 -11.98 -27.39 23.49
N LYS A 233 -12.20 -26.48 22.53
CA LYS A 233 -13.51 -25.85 22.22
C LYS A 233 -14.15 -25.12 23.41
N HIS A 234 -13.43 -24.94 24.52
CA HIS A 234 -13.82 -24.17 25.69
C HIS A 234 -12.68 -23.26 26.14
N VAL A 235 -13.01 -22.26 26.95
CA VAL A 235 -12.05 -21.30 27.50
C VAL A 235 -11.24 -21.99 28.60
N VAL A 236 -9.91 -21.96 28.49
CA VAL A 236 -8.99 -22.50 29.48
C VAL A 236 -8.58 -21.38 30.41
N TYR A 237 -8.77 -21.57 31.71
CA TYR A 237 -8.36 -20.63 32.75
C TYR A 237 -6.97 -20.99 33.29
N GLY A 238 -6.07 -20.01 33.36
CA GLY A 238 -4.86 -20.07 34.17
C GLY A 238 -5.22 -19.97 35.65
N HIS A 239 -4.42 -20.60 36.51
CA HIS A 239 -4.70 -20.67 37.94
C HIS A 239 -3.75 -19.80 38.78
N GLN A 240 -2.59 -19.42 38.21
CA GLN A 240 -1.56 -18.68 38.95
C GLN A 240 -1.59 -17.17 38.68
N PHE A 241 -2.01 -16.76 37.47
CA PHE A 241 -1.99 -15.35 37.06
C PHE A 241 -3.40 -14.78 36.97
N MET A 242 -3.59 -13.61 37.58
CA MET A 242 -4.80 -12.78 37.49
C MET A 242 -4.49 -11.60 36.57
N ASN A 243 -5.38 -11.29 35.63
CA ASN A 243 -5.23 -10.12 34.75
C ASN A 243 -5.25 -8.81 35.56
N LEU A 244 -4.76 -7.72 34.96
CA LEU A 244 -4.75 -6.36 35.55
C LEU A 244 -6.14 -5.87 36.02
N ALA A 245 -7.23 -6.46 35.51
CA ALA A 245 -8.62 -6.17 35.90
C ALA A 245 -9.14 -7.01 37.08
N GLY A 246 -8.36 -7.98 37.59
CA GLY A 246 -8.78 -8.93 38.63
C GLY A 246 -9.51 -10.18 38.11
N ASP A 247 -9.60 -10.35 36.79
CA ASP A 247 -10.20 -11.53 36.14
C ASP A 247 -9.16 -12.64 35.95
N ASN A 248 -9.59 -13.91 36.00
CA ASN A 248 -8.72 -15.06 35.74
C ASN A 248 -8.12 -14.96 34.32
N LEU A 249 -6.81 -15.17 34.18
CA LEU A 249 -6.14 -15.26 32.88
C LEU A 249 -6.77 -16.41 32.07
N THR A 250 -7.06 -16.19 30.80
CA THR A 250 -7.56 -17.24 29.90
C THR A 250 -6.67 -17.41 28.67
N ASN A 251 -6.72 -18.56 28.02
CA ASN A 251 -6.04 -18.75 26.73
C ASN A 251 -6.50 -17.75 25.67
N VAL A 252 -7.77 -17.32 25.70
CA VAL A 252 -8.32 -16.33 24.77
C VAL A 252 -7.81 -14.93 25.11
N SER A 253 -7.93 -14.50 26.37
CA SER A 253 -7.46 -13.18 26.80
C SER A 253 -5.94 -13.04 26.64
N LEU A 254 -5.17 -14.10 26.95
CA LEU A 254 -3.72 -14.11 26.76
C LEU A 254 -3.35 -14.01 25.27
N PHE A 255 -4.09 -14.71 24.40
CA PHE A 255 -3.88 -14.61 22.96
C PHE A 255 -4.13 -13.19 22.45
N GLU A 256 -5.24 -12.57 22.86
CA GLU A 256 -5.63 -11.21 22.46
C GLU A 256 -4.62 -10.17 22.97
N GLU A 257 -4.29 -10.19 24.26
CA GLU A 257 -3.30 -9.30 24.86
C GLU A 257 -1.93 -9.45 24.21
N HIS A 258 -1.47 -10.69 23.99
CA HIS A 258 -0.19 -10.96 23.34
C HIS A 258 -0.18 -10.49 21.87
N CYS A 259 -1.28 -10.69 21.13
CA CYS A 259 -1.42 -10.15 19.77
C CYS A 259 -1.36 -8.62 19.74
N GLU A 260 -2.07 -7.94 20.64
CA GLU A 260 -2.06 -6.48 20.74
C GLU A 260 -0.64 -5.96 21.06
N ASN A 261 0.05 -6.59 22.01
CA ASN A 261 1.44 -6.24 22.36
C ASN A 261 2.40 -6.44 21.17
N LEU A 262 2.25 -7.52 20.42
CA LEU A 262 3.07 -7.77 19.23
C LEU A 262 2.81 -6.76 18.11
N LEU A 263 1.54 -6.40 17.87
CA LEU A 263 1.21 -5.36 16.91
C LEU A 263 1.80 -4.00 17.36
N CYS A 264 1.73 -3.67 18.65
CA CYS A 264 2.40 -2.49 19.22
C CYS A 264 3.92 -2.49 18.97
N ASP A 265 4.57 -3.64 19.20
CA ASP A 265 6.01 -3.79 18.98
C ASP A 265 6.38 -3.63 17.51
N LEU A 266 5.63 -4.26 16.60
CA LEU A 266 5.86 -4.17 15.16
C LEU A 266 5.62 -2.75 14.63
N VAL A 267 4.60 -2.05 15.15
CA VAL A 267 4.36 -0.63 14.87
C VAL A 267 5.52 0.23 15.39
N SER A 268 6.01 -0.02 16.60
CA SER A 268 7.15 0.70 17.20
C SER A 268 8.46 0.50 16.41
N LEU A 269 8.74 -0.73 15.99
CA LEU A 269 9.88 -1.06 15.12
C LEU A 269 9.78 -0.33 13.77
N SER A 270 8.57 -0.26 13.21
CA SER A 270 8.31 0.47 11.96
C SER A 270 8.45 1.98 12.15
N LEU A 271 8.05 2.52 13.30
CA LEU A 271 8.17 3.95 13.61
C LEU A 271 9.63 4.39 13.74
N ASN A 272 10.46 3.60 14.40
CA ASN A 272 11.91 3.83 14.50
C ASN A 272 12.60 3.92 13.12
N ARG A 273 12.01 3.28 12.11
CA ARG A 273 12.46 3.37 10.72
C ARG A 273 11.89 4.62 10.05
N TYR A 274 10.60 4.90 10.21
CA TYR A 274 9.91 6.06 9.66
C TYR A 274 10.57 7.39 10.05
N ASP A 275 11.04 7.53 11.29
CA ASP A 275 11.75 8.74 11.75
C ASP A 275 13.00 9.08 10.93
N LYS A 276 13.55 8.11 10.18
CA LYS A 276 14.71 8.26 9.29
C LYS A 276 14.32 8.39 7.81
N VAL A 277 13.03 8.28 7.48
CA VAL A 277 12.48 8.30 6.12
C VAL A 277 12.12 9.73 5.74
N ARG A 278 12.55 10.16 4.55
CA ARG A 278 12.09 11.41 3.95
C ARG A 278 10.75 11.19 3.26
N PRO A 279 9.82 12.16 3.25
CA PRO A 279 8.52 12.01 2.57
C PRO A 279 8.62 11.59 1.09
N SER A 280 9.68 12.03 0.40
CA SER A 280 9.95 11.67 -1.00
C SER A 280 10.48 10.25 -1.22
N GLU A 281 10.93 9.57 -0.16
CA GLU A 281 11.44 8.18 -0.18
C GLU A 281 10.47 7.20 0.49
N ALA A 282 9.31 7.68 0.95
CA ALA A 282 8.37 6.94 1.79
C ALA A 282 8.00 5.56 1.21
N LEU A 283 7.70 5.46 -0.09
CA LEU A 283 7.31 4.17 -0.69
C LEU A 283 8.48 3.34 -1.24
N THR A 284 9.71 3.87 -1.20
CA THR A 284 10.91 3.15 -1.67
C THR A 284 11.65 2.45 -0.54
N ARG A 285 11.45 2.88 0.70
CA ARG A 285 12.08 2.30 1.88
C ARG A 285 11.13 1.31 2.53
N ASP A 286 11.58 0.07 2.65
CA ASP A 286 10.81 -0.98 3.32
C ASP A 286 10.62 -0.65 4.80
N HIS A 287 9.40 -0.85 5.29
CA HIS A 287 9.03 -0.74 6.68
C HIS A 287 9.70 -1.79 7.57
N CYS A 288 10.03 -2.96 7.01
CA CYS A 288 10.61 -4.06 7.76
C CYS A 288 12.14 -3.95 7.87
N PRO A 289 12.73 -4.27 9.04
CA PRO A 289 14.18 -4.30 9.20
C PRO A 289 14.84 -5.57 8.64
N CYS A 290 14.11 -6.68 8.55
CA CYS A 290 14.53 -7.92 7.89
C CYS A 290 13.31 -8.68 7.30
N PRO A 291 13.54 -9.65 6.39
CA PRO A 291 12.48 -10.50 5.85
C PRO A 291 11.67 -11.27 6.89
N CYS A 292 12.24 -11.60 8.05
CA CYS A 292 11.52 -12.32 9.12
C CYS A 292 10.44 -11.47 9.77
N ILE A 293 10.67 -10.16 9.96
CA ILE A 293 9.63 -9.25 10.44
C ILE A 293 8.51 -9.09 9.40
N LYS A 294 8.88 -9.05 8.12
CA LYS A 294 7.90 -9.06 7.02
C LYS A 294 7.06 -10.33 7.02
N GLU A 295 7.69 -11.49 7.19
CA GLU A 295 7.01 -12.77 7.35
C GLU A 295 6.07 -12.74 8.57
N PHE A 296 6.52 -12.20 9.69
CA PHE A 296 5.73 -12.14 10.92
C PHE A 296 4.46 -11.30 10.77
N TRP A 297 4.52 -10.17 10.05
CA TRP A 297 3.34 -9.41 9.65
C TRP A 297 2.36 -10.25 8.82
N VAL A 298 2.84 -10.98 7.81
CA VAL A 298 2.00 -11.82 6.95
C VAL A 298 1.34 -12.94 7.75
N LEU A 299 2.08 -13.56 8.68
CA LEU A 299 1.58 -14.60 9.57
C LEU A 299 0.44 -14.08 10.47
N LEU A 300 0.61 -12.89 11.08
CA LEU A 300 -0.42 -12.26 11.91
C LEU A 300 -1.67 -11.87 11.10
N ILE A 301 -1.50 -11.34 9.89
CA ILE A 301 -2.61 -11.02 8.98
C ILE A 301 -3.48 -12.26 8.75
N HIS A 302 -2.88 -13.37 8.28
CA HIS A 302 -3.66 -14.57 7.98
C HIS A 302 -4.29 -15.20 9.22
N LEU A 303 -3.59 -15.21 10.35
CA LEU A 303 -4.09 -15.79 11.60
C LEU A 303 -5.31 -15.01 12.13
N LEU A 304 -5.24 -13.68 12.19
CA LEU A 304 -6.33 -12.84 12.69
C LEU A 304 -7.52 -12.78 11.73
N ASP A 305 -7.27 -12.73 10.42
CA ASP A 305 -8.35 -12.74 9.42
C ASP A 305 -9.09 -14.08 9.39
N GLN A 306 -8.40 -15.20 9.64
CA GLN A 306 -9.08 -16.48 9.82
C GLN A 306 -9.89 -16.52 11.12
N ARG A 307 -9.30 -16.08 12.23
CA ARG A 307 -9.98 -16.10 13.54
C ARG A 307 -11.23 -15.22 13.53
N SER A 308 -11.19 -14.04 12.94
CA SER A 308 -12.37 -13.16 12.81
C SER A 308 -13.50 -13.76 11.97
N LYS A 309 -13.19 -14.68 11.05
CA LYS A 309 -14.20 -15.41 10.25
C LYS A 309 -14.89 -16.52 11.04
N TRP A 310 -14.19 -17.13 12.00
CA TRP A 310 -14.68 -18.30 12.76
C TRP A 310 -15.08 -17.99 14.21
N SER A 311 -14.65 -16.85 14.73
CA SER A 311 -14.94 -16.38 16.09
C SER A 311 -15.35 -14.91 16.06
N LEU A 312 -16.06 -14.43 17.09
CA LEU A 312 -16.44 -13.02 17.26
C LEU A 312 -15.24 -12.10 17.56
N SER A 313 -14.01 -12.53 17.26
CA SER A 313 -12.79 -11.75 17.47
C SER A 313 -12.68 -10.62 16.46
N GLU A 314 -11.92 -9.58 16.81
CA GLU A 314 -11.68 -8.46 15.92
C GLU A 314 -10.84 -8.87 14.70
N SER A 315 -11.08 -8.20 13.56
CA SER A 315 -10.26 -8.35 12.36
C SER A 315 -8.89 -7.69 12.55
N PHE A 316 -7.91 -8.11 11.74
CA PHE A 316 -6.56 -7.55 11.77
C PHE A 316 -6.57 -6.01 11.67
N TRP A 317 -7.33 -5.46 10.71
CA TRP A 317 -7.42 -4.02 10.50
C TRP A 317 -8.04 -3.29 11.70
N ASN A 318 -9.01 -3.88 12.40
CA ASN A 318 -9.61 -3.26 13.58
C ASN A 318 -8.61 -3.15 14.73
N CYS A 319 -7.85 -4.22 15.01
CA CYS A 319 -6.78 -4.20 16.01
C CYS A 319 -5.73 -3.15 15.66
N LEU A 320 -5.24 -3.14 14.41
CA LEU A 320 -4.24 -2.16 13.97
C LEU A 320 -4.77 -0.72 14.03
N ASN A 321 -6.01 -0.48 13.63
CA ASN A 321 -6.62 0.85 13.67
C ASN A 321 -6.75 1.40 15.10
N LYS A 322 -7.05 0.55 16.09
CA LYS A 322 -7.06 0.96 17.51
C LYS A 322 -5.69 1.44 17.95
N LEU A 323 -4.64 0.70 17.61
CA LEU A 323 -3.25 1.06 17.95
C LEU A 323 -2.78 2.31 17.22
N LEU A 324 -3.17 2.51 15.96
CA LEU A 324 -2.84 3.75 15.25
C LEU A 324 -3.62 4.95 15.80
N LYS A 325 -4.83 4.73 16.34
CA LYS A 325 -5.64 5.79 16.98
C LYS A 325 -4.98 6.33 18.26
N THR A 326 -4.32 5.48 19.05
CA THR A 326 -3.62 5.94 20.26
C THR A 326 -2.46 6.89 19.96
N LEU A 327 -1.92 6.90 18.73
CA LEU A 327 -0.89 7.87 18.30
C LEU A 327 -1.42 9.30 18.21
N PHE A 328 -2.73 9.48 18.14
CA PHE A 328 -3.38 10.79 18.06
C PHE A 328 -3.87 11.31 19.42
N GLU A 329 -3.82 10.48 20.47
CA GLU A 329 -4.24 10.86 21.82
C GLU A 329 -3.15 11.68 22.52
N THR A 330 -3.51 12.84 23.09
CA THR A 330 -2.58 13.65 23.87
C THR A 330 -2.38 13.05 25.26
N SER A 331 -1.17 13.22 25.83
CA SER A 331 -0.74 12.64 27.11
C SER A 331 -1.63 12.96 28.33
N SER A 332 -2.63 13.83 28.20
CA SER A 332 -3.58 14.17 29.27
C SER A 332 -4.75 13.20 29.43
N GLU A 333 -5.05 12.35 28.43
CA GLU A 333 -6.19 11.41 28.47
C GLU A 333 -5.80 9.96 28.82
N GLN A 334 -4.51 9.65 28.92
CA GLN A 334 -4.00 8.30 29.24
C GLN A 334 -4.29 7.92 30.70
N ARG A 335 -5.45 7.30 30.96
CA ARG A 335 -5.77 6.66 32.25
C ARG A 335 -5.24 5.23 32.40
N ARG A 336 -4.43 4.72 31.46
CA ARG A 336 -3.81 3.38 31.56
C ARG A 336 -2.33 3.40 31.12
N PRO A 337 -1.39 2.97 31.99
CA PRO A 337 0.05 2.98 31.70
C PRO A 337 0.58 1.67 31.06
N SER A 338 -0.27 0.81 30.49
CA SER A 338 0.12 -0.55 30.09
C SER A 338 0.68 -0.68 28.67
N VAL A 339 0.61 0.36 27.83
CA VAL A 339 1.15 0.34 26.46
C VAL A 339 2.30 1.34 26.37
N PRO A 340 3.50 0.96 25.89
CA PRO A 340 4.61 1.89 25.74
C PRO A 340 4.18 3.09 24.89
N THR A 341 4.49 4.31 25.35
CA THR A 341 4.06 5.55 24.70
C THR A 341 4.77 5.72 23.36
N ILE A 342 4.14 5.28 22.29
CA ILE A 342 4.62 5.46 20.91
C ILE A 342 4.44 6.93 20.53
N GLN A 343 5.50 7.73 20.59
CA GLN A 343 5.49 9.13 20.16
C GLN A 343 6.02 9.26 18.74
N SER A 344 5.17 9.70 17.81
CA SER A 344 5.57 10.00 16.43
C SER A 344 5.71 11.51 16.22
N ARG A 345 6.73 11.92 15.46
CA ARG A 345 6.89 13.30 14.99
C ARG A 345 5.82 13.70 13.97
N ASP A 346 5.26 12.72 13.28
CA ASP A 346 4.20 12.88 12.27
C ASP A 346 3.26 11.66 12.32
N PRO A 347 2.30 11.63 13.26
CA PRO A 347 1.37 10.52 13.46
C PRO A 347 0.50 10.23 12.22
N LEU A 348 0.09 11.27 11.49
CA LEU A 348 -0.74 11.15 10.29
C LEU A 348 0.05 10.48 9.15
N GLY A 349 1.23 11.01 8.85
CA GLY A 349 2.07 10.48 7.79
C GLY A 349 2.54 9.05 8.07
N PHE A 350 2.92 8.76 9.32
CA PHE A 350 3.27 7.41 9.74
C PHE A 350 2.11 6.43 9.56
N SER A 351 0.90 6.79 9.98
CA SER A 351 -0.30 5.94 9.87
C SER A 351 -0.61 5.59 8.41
N LEU A 352 -0.56 6.56 7.50
CA LEU A 352 -0.76 6.31 6.07
C LEU A 352 0.36 5.47 5.45
N TRP A 353 1.61 5.71 5.88
CA TRP A 353 2.77 4.98 5.42
C TRP A 353 2.71 3.51 5.83
N ILE A 354 2.44 3.20 7.10
CA ILE A 354 2.38 1.82 7.59
C ILE A 354 1.20 1.05 6.97
N ILE A 355 0.02 1.67 6.85
CA ILE A 355 -1.14 1.04 6.20
C ILE A 355 -0.81 0.67 4.75
N THR A 356 -0.11 1.54 4.01
CA THR A 356 0.28 1.26 2.61
C THR A 356 1.21 0.06 2.50
N HIS A 357 2.19 -0.03 3.40
CA HIS A 357 3.14 -1.15 3.40
C HIS A 357 2.48 -2.46 3.86
N VAL A 358 1.68 -2.42 4.92
CA VAL A 358 0.95 -3.58 5.43
C VAL A 358 -0.10 -4.06 4.41
N ALA A 359 -0.79 -3.15 3.72
CA ALA A 359 -1.71 -3.50 2.65
C ALA A 359 -1.00 -4.28 1.54
N SER A 360 0.24 -3.91 1.18
CA SER A 360 1.02 -4.67 0.18
C SER A 360 1.34 -6.11 0.62
N LEU A 361 1.28 -6.43 1.92
CA LEU A 361 1.56 -7.77 2.43
C LEU A 361 0.40 -8.75 2.22
N TYR A 362 -0.82 -8.26 2.00
CA TYR A 362 -1.98 -9.09 1.68
C TYR A 362 -1.83 -9.83 0.33
N GLN A 363 -0.86 -9.44 -0.51
CA GLN A 363 -0.56 -10.12 -1.77
C GLN A 363 0.09 -11.49 -1.54
N PHE A 364 0.63 -11.77 -0.35
CA PHE A 364 1.25 -13.06 -0.05
C PHE A 364 0.19 -14.08 0.38
N ASP A 365 0.20 -15.24 -0.25
CA ASP A 365 -0.67 -16.36 0.11
C ASP A 365 -0.15 -17.10 1.37
N ARG A 366 -0.80 -18.22 1.69
CA ARG A 366 -0.48 -19.05 2.86
C ARG A 366 0.88 -19.76 2.75
N HIS A 367 1.49 -19.74 1.55
CA HIS A 367 2.79 -20.31 1.23
C HIS A 367 3.87 -19.23 1.10
N GLY A 368 3.52 -17.95 1.27
CA GLY A 368 4.43 -16.84 1.07
C GLY A 368 4.74 -16.56 -0.40
N THR A 369 3.90 -17.04 -1.33
CA THR A 369 3.98 -16.73 -2.75
C THR A 369 3.04 -15.56 -3.10
N PRO A 370 3.44 -14.65 -4.00
CA PRO A 370 2.60 -13.53 -4.40
C PRO A 370 1.42 -14.02 -5.26
N ASP A 371 0.21 -13.83 -4.77
CA ASP A 371 -1.06 -14.08 -5.47
C ASP A 371 -1.70 -12.76 -5.89
N GLU A 372 -1.55 -12.42 -7.18
CA GLU A 372 -2.10 -11.20 -7.78
C GLU A 372 -3.63 -11.23 -7.93
N MET A 373 -4.28 -12.39 -7.81
CA MET A 373 -5.73 -12.55 -8.03
C MET A 373 -6.55 -12.50 -6.73
N ARG A 374 -5.90 -12.49 -5.57
CA ARG A 374 -6.59 -12.48 -4.28
C ARG A 374 -7.33 -11.16 -4.04
N GLN A 375 -8.61 -11.25 -3.67
CA GLN A 375 -9.33 -10.08 -3.14
C GLN A 375 -8.76 -9.72 -1.76
N MET A 376 -8.21 -8.51 -1.66
CA MET A 376 -7.57 -7.99 -0.45
C MET A 376 -8.63 -7.28 0.40
N GLU A 377 -8.65 -7.53 1.71
CA GLU A 377 -9.54 -6.81 2.62
C GLU A 377 -9.11 -5.35 2.73
N SER A 378 -10.04 -4.44 2.47
CA SER A 378 -9.77 -3.01 2.45
C SER A 378 -9.99 -2.36 3.82
N ASN A 379 -9.21 -1.32 4.10
CA ASN A 379 -9.35 -0.50 5.30
C ASN A 379 -9.64 0.96 4.93
N TRP A 380 -10.48 1.15 3.92
CA TRP A 380 -10.77 2.49 3.41
C TRP A 380 -11.39 3.42 4.45
N ASN A 381 -12.22 2.90 5.36
CA ASN A 381 -12.87 3.70 6.40
C ASN A 381 -11.86 4.49 7.26
N PHE A 382 -10.75 3.87 7.65
CA PHE A 382 -9.72 4.55 8.43
C PHE A 382 -8.88 5.50 7.57
N VAL A 383 -8.57 5.11 6.33
CA VAL A 383 -7.87 6.01 5.39
C VAL A 383 -8.68 7.26 5.08
N GLU A 384 -10.01 7.16 4.96
CA GLU A 384 -10.91 8.30 4.81
C GLU A 384 -10.86 9.24 6.02
N GLU A 385 -10.77 8.70 7.23
CA GLU A 385 -10.59 9.48 8.46
C GLU A 385 -9.25 10.24 8.46
N LEU A 386 -8.16 9.54 8.16
CA LEU A 386 -6.82 10.12 8.06
C LEU A 386 -6.73 11.18 6.96
N LEU A 387 -7.40 10.96 5.84
CA LEU A 387 -7.39 11.89 4.72
C LEU A 387 -8.17 13.17 5.04
N LYS A 388 -9.32 13.07 5.73
CA LYS A 388 -10.07 14.23 6.22
C LYS A 388 -9.24 15.09 7.17
N ARG A 389 -8.46 14.46 8.05
CA ARG A 389 -7.50 15.18 8.92
C ARG A 389 -6.37 15.82 8.10
N SER A 390 -5.86 15.12 7.08
CA SER A 390 -4.77 15.61 6.21
C SER A 390 -5.10 16.86 5.38
N ILE A 391 -6.37 17.12 5.12
CA ILE A 391 -6.83 18.27 4.31
C ILE A 391 -7.43 19.39 5.18
N ASN A 392 -7.49 19.21 6.50
CA ASN A 392 -8.06 20.21 7.39
C ASN A 392 -7.13 21.44 7.47
N VAL A 393 -7.68 22.61 7.17
CA VAL A 393 -6.92 23.88 7.03
C VAL A 393 -6.32 24.34 8.36
N GLN A 394 -6.86 23.87 9.50
CA GLN A 394 -6.41 24.24 10.83
C GLN A 394 -5.01 23.70 11.18
N ASP A 395 -4.59 22.58 10.56
CA ASP A 395 -3.34 21.89 10.92
C ASP A 395 -2.13 22.33 10.06
N GLY A 396 -2.32 23.21 9.07
CA GLY A 396 -1.21 23.85 8.35
C GLY A 396 -0.23 22.88 7.64
N ILE A 397 -0.72 21.73 7.17
CA ILE A 397 0.12 20.67 6.59
C ILE A 397 0.87 21.16 5.35
N LEU A 398 2.18 20.87 5.29
CA LEU A 398 3.04 21.25 4.18
C LEU A 398 2.67 20.48 2.90
N GLU A 399 2.74 21.13 1.75
CA GLU A 399 2.51 20.51 0.42
C GLU A 399 3.37 19.24 0.22
N GLU A 400 4.57 19.18 0.79
CA GLU A 400 5.42 17.97 0.75
C GLU A 400 4.79 16.76 1.46
N GLN A 401 4.20 16.98 2.64
CA GLN A 401 3.53 15.93 3.41
C GLN A 401 2.24 15.50 2.71
N LEU A 402 1.45 16.45 2.21
CA LEU A 402 0.22 16.15 1.46
C LEU A 402 0.51 15.29 0.22
N ARG A 403 1.61 15.56 -0.50
CA ARG A 403 2.03 14.71 -1.64
C ARG A 403 2.35 13.29 -1.22
N MET A 404 3.01 13.10 -0.08
CA MET A 404 3.30 11.76 0.45
C MET A 404 2.01 11.04 0.84
N HIS A 405 1.07 11.71 1.51
CA HIS A 405 -0.24 11.15 1.88
C HIS A 405 -1.02 10.69 0.64
N LEU A 406 -1.07 11.53 -0.40
CA LEU A 406 -1.74 11.18 -1.66
C LEU A 406 -1.04 10.07 -2.43
N HIS A 407 0.29 10.01 -2.36
CA HIS A 407 1.05 8.93 -2.97
C HIS A 407 0.76 7.58 -2.30
N CYS A 408 0.60 7.57 -0.97
CA CYS A 408 0.11 6.43 -0.21
C CYS A 408 -1.30 6.01 -0.68
N CYS A 409 -2.26 6.96 -0.75
CA CYS A 409 -3.61 6.68 -1.26
C CYS A 409 -3.63 6.13 -2.69
N LEU A 410 -2.80 6.68 -3.58
CA LEU A 410 -2.70 6.24 -4.98
C LEU A 410 -2.18 4.80 -5.10
N THR A 411 -1.28 4.41 -4.21
CA THR A 411 -0.74 3.05 -4.13
C THR A 411 -1.77 2.10 -3.55
N LEU A 412 -2.53 2.52 -2.53
CA LEU A 412 -3.65 1.73 -2.00
C LEU A 412 -4.74 1.47 -3.04
N CYS A 413 -4.94 2.37 -4.01
CA CYS A 413 -5.86 2.13 -5.14
C CYS A 413 -5.42 0.99 -6.07
N ASP A 414 -4.14 0.59 -6.08
CA ASP A 414 -3.71 -0.64 -6.77
C ASP A 414 -4.27 -1.87 -6.08
N PHE A 415 -4.05 -1.94 -4.77
CA PHE A 415 -4.38 -3.11 -3.95
C PHE A 415 -5.88 -3.27 -3.70
N TRP A 416 -6.60 -2.20 -3.38
CA TRP A 416 -7.99 -2.28 -2.92
C TRP A 416 -9.02 -1.92 -3.99
N GLU A 417 -10.29 -2.27 -3.75
CA GLU A 417 -11.43 -1.93 -4.60
C GLU A 417 -11.60 -0.40 -4.75
N PRO A 418 -12.20 0.08 -5.86
CA PRO A 418 -12.33 1.51 -6.12
C PRO A 418 -13.25 2.19 -5.10
N ASN A 419 -12.75 3.22 -4.42
CA ASN A 419 -13.48 4.01 -3.45
C ASN A 419 -13.73 5.46 -3.94
N ILE A 420 -15.01 5.82 -4.16
CA ILE A 420 -15.43 7.16 -4.61
C ILE A 420 -15.35 8.20 -3.48
N THR A 421 -15.51 7.79 -2.24
CA THR A 421 -15.51 8.69 -1.08
C THR A 421 -14.17 9.42 -0.99
N ILE A 422 -13.05 8.74 -1.24
CA ILE A 422 -11.72 9.36 -1.30
C ILE A 422 -11.64 10.44 -2.37
N VAL A 423 -12.11 10.14 -3.58
CA VAL A 423 -12.17 11.12 -4.67
C VAL A 423 -13.02 12.33 -4.26
N THR A 424 -14.11 12.09 -3.53
CA THR A 424 -15.01 13.15 -3.08
C THR A 424 -14.37 14.03 -2.01
N ILE A 425 -13.73 13.44 -1.00
CA ILE A 425 -13.00 14.14 0.07
C ILE A 425 -11.93 15.05 -0.55
N LEU A 426 -11.13 14.51 -1.49
CA LEU A 426 -10.10 15.27 -2.18
C LEU A 426 -10.68 16.36 -3.08
N TRP A 427 -11.76 16.05 -3.81
CA TRP A 427 -12.42 17.02 -4.67
C TRP A 427 -12.98 18.21 -3.88
N GLU A 428 -13.54 17.99 -2.69
CA GLU A 428 -14.00 19.08 -1.83
C GLU A 428 -12.88 20.03 -1.43
N TYR A 429 -11.67 19.51 -1.18
CA TYR A 429 -10.49 20.32 -0.90
C TYR A 429 -9.98 21.07 -2.15
N TYR A 430 -9.71 20.35 -3.24
CA TYR A 430 -9.13 20.96 -4.45
C TYR A 430 -10.09 21.89 -5.18
N SER A 431 -11.40 21.62 -5.15
CA SER A 431 -12.39 22.50 -5.75
C SER A 431 -12.41 23.88 -5.10
N LYS A 432 -12.14 23.99 -3.79
CA LYS A 432 -12.00 25.27 -3.08
C LYS A 432 -10.68 25.95 -3.42
N ASN A 433 -9.59 25.18 -3.47
CA ASN A 433 -8.22 25.66 -3.67
C ASN A 433 -7.76 25.68 -5.14
N LEU A 434 -8.67 25.60 -6.11
CA LEU A 434 -8.32 25.42 -7.53
C LEU A 434 -7.37 26.49 -8.09
N ASN A 435 -7.43 27.71 -7.54
CA ASN A 435 -6.59 28.84 -7.93
C ASN A 435 -5.14 28.78 -7.36
N SER A 436 -4.84 27.82 -6.50
CA SER A 436 -3.52 27.63 -5.89
C SER A 436 -2.55 26.95 -6.87
N SER A 437 -1.26 27.29 -6.77
CA SER A 437 -0.21 26.72 -7.63
C SER A 437 0.25 25.32 -7.23
N PHE A 438 -0.03 24.89 -5.99
CA PHE A 438 0.41 23.60 -5.42
C PHE A 438 1.92 23.34 -5.66
N SER A 439 2.72 24.38 -5.49
CA SER A 439 4.15 24.39 -5.80
C SER A 439 5.00 24.49 -4.56
N ILE A 440 6.13 23.79 -4.53
CA ILE A 440 7.14 23.89 -3.47
C ILE A 440 8.30 24.75 -3.97
N SER A 441 8.75 25.71 -3.15
CA SER A 441 9.71 26.75 -3.53
C SER A 441 11.09 26.23 -3.97
N TRP A 442 11.53 25.07 -3.49
CA TRP A 442 12.83 24.47 -3.84
C TRP A 442 12.75 23.36 -4.90
N LEU A 443 11.56 22.92 -5.31
CA LEU A 443 11.40 21.84 -6.27
C LEU A 443 11.01 22.43 -7.64
N PRO A 444 11.88 22.39 -8.66
CA PRO A 444 11.46 22.71 -10.02
C PRO A 444 10.51 21.61 -10.48
N LEU A 445 9.21 21.82 -10.27
CA LEU A 445 8.15 20.94 -10.74
C LEU A 445 8.25 20.84 -12.27
N LYS A 446 8.76 19.71 -12.76
CA LYS A 446 8.71 19.32 -14.17
C LYS A 446 7.24 19.26 -14.57
N GLY A 447 6.73 20.34 -15.16
CA GLY A 447 5.37 20.40 -15.72
C GLY A 447 4.55 21.63 -15.36
N LEU A 448 4.93 22.42 -14.34
CA LEU A 448 4.19 23.64 -13.96
C LEU A 448 4.72 24.91 -14.63
N THR A 449 5.99 24.95 -15.02
CA THR A 449 6.63 26.20 -15.46
C THR A 449 6.61 26.46 -16.97
N ASN A 450 6.07 25.58 -17.80
CA ASN A 450 5.82 25.90 -19.22
C ASN A 450 5.02 24.79 -19.91
N ILE A 451 3.70 24.92 -19.98
CA ILE A 451 2.93 24.23 -21.01
C ILE A 451 3.26 24.92 -22.33
N LYS A 452 4.28 24.38 -23.00
CA LYS A 452 4.77 24.94 -24.25
C LYS A 452 3.78 24.68 -25.37
N SER A 453 3.18 23.49 -25.41
CA SER A 453 2.28 23.06 -26.49
C SER A 453 0.99 22.34 -26.01
N PRO A 454 -0.06 22.30 -26.84
CA PRO A 454 -1.26 21.48 -26.61
C PRO A 454 -0.95 19.99 -26.37
N LEU A 455 -0.01 19.41 -27.14
CA LEU A 455 0.49 18.05 -26.91
C LEU A 455 1.02 17.83 -25.50
N SER A 456 1.78 18.78 -24.93
CA SER A 456 2.33 18.65 -23.58
C SER A 456 1.25 18.57 -22.49
N MET A 457 0.08 19.21 -22.70
CA MET A 457 -1.09 19.06 -21.80
C MET A 457 -1.65 17.65 -21.86
N LEU A 458 -1.71 17.08 -23.07
CA LEU A 458 -2.26 15.76 -23.32
C LEU A 458 -1.32 14.65 -22.83
N GLU A 459 0.00 14.83 -22.97
CA GLU A 459 1.01 13.93 -22.41
C GLU A 459 0.91 13.86 -20.88
N MET A 460 0.75 14.99 -20.21
CA MET A 460 0.52 15.03 -18.76
C MET A 460 -0.69 14.16 -18.37
N VAL A 461 -1.80 14.28 -19.09
CA VAL A 461 -3.00 13.46 -18.87
C VAL A 461 -2.75 11.98 -19.15
N LYS A 462 -2.04 11.64 -20.24
CA LYS A 462 -1.66 10.26 -20.55
C LYS A 462 -0.84 9.65 -19.43
N THR A 463 0.14 10.37 -18.90
CA THR A 463 0.98 9.90 -17.78
C THR A 463 0.23 9.79 -16.45
N CYS A 464 -0.90 10.48 -16.27
CA CYS A 464 -1.81 10.26 -15.13
C CYS A 464 -2.70 9.02 -15.32
N CYS A 465 -2.95 8.64 -16.57
CA CYS A 465 -3.76 7.50 -16.97
C CYS A 465 -2.95 6.19 -17.10
N CYS A 466 -1.63 6.21 -17.05
CA CYS A 466 -0.80 5.01 -17.17
C CYS A 466 -0.87 4.13 -15.92
N ASP A 467 -0.97 2.82 -16.11
CA ASP A 467 -1.01 1.84 -15.01
C ASP A 467 0.38 1.61 -14.37
N LYS A 468 1.47 1.85 -15.10
CA LYS A 468 2.84 1.75 -14.58
C LYS A 468 3.25 3.08 -13.95
N GLN A 469 3.33 3.13 -12.62
CA GLN A 469 3.82 4.31 -11.88
C GLN A 469 5.36 4.34 -11.83
N ASP A 470 5.91 5.54 -12.06
CA ASP A 470 7.30 5.82 -11.74
C ASP A 470 7.48 5.92 -10.21
N SER A 471 8.51 5.27 -9.67
CA SER A 471 8.88 5.32 -8.25
C SER A 471 9.20 6.74 -7.73
N ASN A 472 9.34 7.73 -8.62
CA ASN A 472 9.69 9.12 -8.31
C ASN A 472 8.53 10.12 -8.51
N ILE A 473 7.26 9.68 -8.49
CA ILE A 473 6.09 10.57 -8.65
C ILE A 473 6.06 11.70 -7.63
N CYS A 474 6.36 11.43 -6.36
CA CYS A 474 6.43 12.45 -5.30
C CYS A 474 7.51 13.52 -5.53
N LYS A 475 8.54 13.22 -6.34
CA LYS A 475 9.65 14.14 -6.66
C LYS A 475 9.40 14.99 -7.90
N SER A 476 8.38 14.67 -8.71
CA SER A 476 8.14 15.32 -10.01
C SER A 476 6.78 15.99 -10.14
N ARG A 477 5.79 15.59 -9.32
CA ARG A 477 4.39 16.01 -9.44
C ARG A 477 3.91 16.83 -8.23
N SER A 478 2.92 17.68 -8.45
CA SER A 478 2.20 18.42 -7.40
C SER A 478 1.14 17.54 -6.73
N SER A 479 0.67 17.92 -5.55
CA SER A 479 -0.43 17.23 -4.85
C SER A 479 -1.69 17.11 -5.74
N TYR A 480 -2.01 18.16 -6.48
CA TYR A 480 -3.11 18.17 -7.44
C TYR A 480 -2.94 17.14 -8.57
N THR A 481 -1.72 17.01 -9.12
CA THR A 481 -1.45 16.02 -10.18
C THR A 481 -1.56 14.59 -9.64
N ILE A 482 -1.13 14.34 -8.40
CA ILE A 482 -1.31 13.02 -7.76
C ILE A 482 -2.80 12.74 -7.54
N PHE A 483 -3.60 13.74 -7.14
CA PHE A 483 -5.06 13.62 -7.09
C PHE A 483 -5.67 13.25 -8.45
N LEU A 484 -5.22 13.86 -9.54
CA LEU A 484 -5.67 13.51 -10.89
C LEU A 484 -5.35 12.04 -11.23
N CYS A 485 -4.20 11.52 -10.80
CA CYS A 485 -3.87 10.10 -10.96
C CYS A 485 -4.83 9.20 -10.17
N ILE A 486 -5.15 9.55 -8.91
CA ILE A 486 -6.11 8.83 -8.07
C ILE A 486 -7.48 8.80 -8.76
N LEU A 487 -7.97 9.97 -9.21
CA LEU A 487 -9.25 10.10 -9.91
C LEU A 487 -9.30 9.22 -11.16
N ALA A 488 -8.28 9.26 -12.00
CA ALA A 488 -8.21 8.44 -13.21
C ALA A 488 -8.27 6.95 -12.87
N LYS A 489 -7.50 6.52 -11.88
CA LYS A 489 -7.37 5.11 -11.48
C LYS A 489 -8.67 4.57 -10.87
N VAL A 490 -9.27 5.31 -9.94
CA VAL A 490 -10.55 4.95 -9.32
C VAL A 490 -11.66 4.86 -10.36
N VAL A 491 -11.78 5.84 -11.27
CA VAL A 491 -12.81 5.83 -12.31
C VAL A 491 -12.60 4.69 -13.30
N LYS A 492 -11.37 4.45 -13.78
CA LYS A 492 -11.06 3.34 -14.69
C LYS A 492 -11.37 1.98 -14.06
N LYS A 493 -10.96 1.76 -12.80
CA LYS A 493 -11.23 0.51 -12.06
C LYS A 493 -12.72 0.34 -11.78
N ALA A 494 -13.42 1.43 -11.45
CA ALA A 494 -14.88 1.43 -11.24
C ALA A 494 -15.66 1.12 -12.53
N MET A 495 -15.26 1.70 -13.67
CA MET A 495 -15.88 1.42 -14.97
C MET A 495 -15.72 -0.04 -15.39
N LYS A 496 -14.58 -0.67 -15.10
CA LYS A 496 -14.35 -2.10 -15.36
C LYS A 496 -15.23 -3.00 -14.49
N ASN A 497 -15.38 -2.67 -13.21
CA ASN A 497 -16.02 -3.59 -12.24
C ASN A 497 -17.54 -3.42 -12.13
N ASN A 498 -18.05 -2.18 -12.19
CA ASN A 498 -19.41 -1.83 -11.73
C ASN A 498 -20.18 -0.99 -12.76
N GLY A 499 -19.70 -0.90 -14.00
CA GLY A 499 -20.35 -0.18 -15.10
C GLY A 499 -20.35 1.35 -14.97
N PRO A 500 -21.08 2.07 -15.85
CA PRO A 500 -21.00 3.53 -15.99
C PRO A 500 -21.71 4.32 -14.86
N HIS A 501 -22.40 3.66 -13.93
CA HIS A 501 -23.16 4.34 -12.87
C HIS A 501 -22.28 5.16 -11.92
N LEU A 502 -21.14 4.58 -11.49
CA LEU A 502 -20.18 5.24 -10.59
C LEU A 502 -19.54 6.46 -11.23
N TRP A 503 -19.26 6.38 -12.54
CA TRP A 503 -18.80 7.53 -13.32
C TRP A 503 -19.81 8.68 -13.28
N LYS A 504 -21.11 8.40 -13.50
CA LYS A 504 -22.16 9.43 -13.47
C LYS A 504 -22.22 10.14 -12.11
N GLN A 505 -22.01 9.41 -11.00
CA GLN A 505 -21.98 10.00 -9.66
C GLN A 505 -20.78 10.95 -9.48
N VAL A 506 -19.58 10.53 -9.87
CA VAL A 506 -18.37 11.37 -9.81
C VAL A 506 -18.52 12.59 -10.72
N LYS A 507 -19.01 12.39 -11.96
CA LYS A 507 -19.29 13.45 -12.92
C LYS A 507 -20.22 14.51 -12.33
N GLY A 508 -21.34 14.11 -11.73
CA GLY A 508 -22.29 15.04 -11.10
C GLY A 508 -21.67 15.87 -9.97
N ARG A 509 -20.86 15.24 -9.10
CA ARG A 509 -20.13 15.92 -8.01
C ARG A 509 -19.07 16.91 -8.51
N ILE A 510 -18.40 16.60 -9.62
CA ILE A 510 -17.42 17.51 -10.23
C ILE A 510 -18.13 18.69 -10.90
N TYR A 511 -19.11 18.41 -11.77
CA TYR A 511 -19.74 19.42 -12.61
C TYR A 511 -20.54 20.44 -11.79
N SER A 512 -21.17 19.99 -10.69
CA SER A 512 -21.94 20.87 -9.79
C SER A 512 -21.11 21.97 -9.12
N LYS A 513 -19.78 21.83 -9.01
CA LYS A 513 -18.91 22.88 -8.45
C LYS A 513 -18.57 23.97 -9.47
N PHE A 514 -18.82 23.75 -10.75
CA PHE A 514 -18.55 24.71 -11.82
C PHE A 514 -19.86 25.41 -12.25
N HIS A 515 -20.25 26.42 -11.47
CA HIS A 515 -21.31 27.37 -11.81
C HIS A 515 -20.71 28.70 -12.30
N GLN A 516 -21.55 29.56 -12.90
CA GLN A 516 -21.11 30.85 -13.47
C GLN A 516 -20.18 31.64 -12.54
N LYS A 517 -20.62 31.91 -11.30
CA LYS A 517 -19.80 32.64 -10.31
C LYS A 517 -18.43 32.00 -10.07
N ARG A 518 -18.33 30.66 -10.04
CA ARG A 518 -17.04 29.98 -9.82
C ARG A 518 -16.13 30.12 -11.04
N MET A 519 -16.68 30.05 -12.25
CA MET A 519 -15.92 30.26 -13.48
C MET A 519 -15.36 31.69 -13.57
N GLU A 520 -16.12 32.69 -13.12
CA GLU A 520 -15.68 34.09 -13.09
C GLU A 520 -14.57 34.35 -12.04
N GLU A 521 -14.48 33.53 -10.99
CA GLU A 521 -13.47 33.63 -9.92
C GLU A 521 -12.12 32.95 -10.27
N LEU A 522 -12.02 32.24 -11.39
CA LEU A 522 -10.80 31.52 -11.76
C LEU A 522 -9.65 32.48 -12.06
N THR A 523 -8.45 32.12 -11.59
CA THR A 523 -7.19 32.76 -12.01
C THR A 523 -6.62 32.02 -13.23
N VAL A 524 -5.53 32.53 -13.81
CA VAL A 524 -4.81 31.83 -14.89
C VAL A 524 -4.35 30.43 -14.44
N VAL A 525 -3.91 30.30 -13.18
CA VAL A 525 -3.54 29.01 -12.56
C VAL A 525 -4.76 28.12 -12.37
N GLY A 526 -5.88 28.68 -11.91
CA GLY A 526 -7.14 27.95 -11.78
C GLY A 526 -7.67 27.43 -13.12
N LEU A 527 -7.54 28.21 -14.19
CA LEU A 527 -7.90 27.82 -15.55
C LEU A 527 -7.02 26.67 -16.06
N GLN A 528 -5.73 26.68 -15.72
CA GLN A 528 -4.83 25.58 -16.03
C GLN A 528 -5.24 24.28 -15.32
N ASN A 529 -5.53 24.36 -14.02
CA ASN A 529 -6.00 23.22 -13.22
C ASN A 529 -7.35 22.70 -13.72
N PHE A 530 -8.23 23.60 -14.18
CA PHE A 530 -9.49 23.27 -14.84
C PHE A 530 -9.26 22.45 -16.12
N PHE A 531 -8.39 22.90 -17.03
CA PHE A 531 -8.11 22.14 -18.25
C PHE A 531 -7.49 20.77 -17.96
N ASN A 532 -6.54 20.69 -17.01
CA ASN A 532 -5.95 19.41 -16.61
C ASN A 532 -7.01 18.41 -16.11
N LEU A 533 -7.98 18.88 -15.34
CA LEU A 533 -9.09 18.04 -14.86
C LEU A 533 -9.99 17.58 -16.00
N PHE A 534 -10.50 18.50 -16.82
CA PHE A 534 -11.47 18.15 -17.85
C PHE A 534 -10.85 17.34 -19.00
N LEU A 535 -9.57 17.57 -19.35
CA LEU A 535 -8.85 16.71 -20.28
C LEU A 535 -8.67 15.30 -19.70
N LEU A 536 -8.39 15.17 -18.39
CA LEU A 536 -8.35 13.86 -17.73
C LEU A 536 -9.71 13.16 -17.79
N LEU A 537 -10.79 13.89 -17.48
CA LEU A 537 -12.16 13.35 -17.55
C LEU A 537 -12.52 12.88 -18.96
N ALA A 538 -12.14 13.66 -19.99
CA ALA A 538 -12.34 13.26 -21.39
C ALA A 538 -11.47 12.06 -21.79
N ALA A 539 -10.27 11.92 -21.23
CA ALA A 539 -9.42 10.77 -21.48
C ALA A 539 -10.03 9.47 -20.93
N ILE A 540 -10.59 9.51 -19.71
CA ILE A 540 -11.15 8.33 -19.02
C ILE A 540 -12.62 8.04 -19.36
N ALA A 541 -13.36 9.00 -19.92
CA ALA A 541 -14.78 8.87 -20.26
C ALA A 541 -15.06 9.23 -21.74
N GLU A 542 -16.31 9.62 -22.03
CA GLU A 542 -16.76 10.07 -23.35
C GLU A 542 -16.27 11.49 -23.63
N VAL A 543 -15.41 11.65 -24.65
CA VAL A 543 -14.77 12.93 -24.98
C VAL A 543 -15.81 13.98 -25.37
N GLU A 544 -16.86 13.60 -26.10
CA GLU A 544 -17.85 14.52 -26.68
C GLU A 544 -18.71 15.25 -25.64
N ASP A 545 -19.21 14.50 -24.66
CA ASP A 545 -19.99 15.01 -23.53
C ASP A 545 -19.13 15.93 -22.63
N VAL A 546 -17.87 15.58 -22.39
CA VAL A 546 -16.97 16.41 -21.60
C VAL A 546 -16.59 17.69 -22.35
N ALA A 547 -16.25 17.58 -23.64
CA ALA A 547 -15.81 18.71 -24.46
C ALA A 547 -16.94 19.73 -24.68
N SER A 548 -18.15 19.25 -24.99
CA SER A 548 -19.33 20.13 -25.11
C SER A 548 -19.59 20.91 -23.83
N ARG A 549 -19.54 20.24 -22.66
CA ARG A 549 -19.70 20.91 -21.37
C ARG A 549 -18.60 21.93 -21.08
N VAL A 550 -17.35 21.65 -21.45
CA VAL A 550 -16.24 22.60 -21.28
C VAL A 550 -16.50 23.86 -22.09
N LEU A 551 -16.91 23.74 -23.35
CA LEU A 551 -17.23 24.90 -24.19
C LEU A 551 -18.32 25.78 -23.56
N ASP A 552 -19.36 25.17 -22.99
CA ASP A 552 -20.41 25.91 -22.29
C ASP A 552 -19.88 26.64 -21.06
N LEU A 553 -19.01 25.99 -20.28
CA LEU A 553 -18.42 26.58 -19.07
C LEU A 553 -17.45 27.73 -19.39
N LEU A 554 -16.70 27.63 -20.48
CA LEU A 554 -15.77 28.68 -20.92
C LEU A 554 -16.48 29.99 -21.28
N ASN A 555 -17.77 29.94 -21.66
CA ASN A 555 -18.56 31.15 -21.94
C ASN A 555 -18.74 32.04 -20.71
N PHE A 556 -18.68 31.47 -19.50
CA PHE A 556 -18.82 32.18 -18.22
C PHE A 556 -17.52 32.82 -17.72
N LEU A 557 -16.39 32.67 -18.41
CA LEU A 557 -15.14 33.30 -17.98
C LEU A 557 -15.20 34.82 -18.06
N LYS A 558 -14.44 35.51 -17.20
CA LYS A 558 -14.25 36.98 -17.31
C LYS A 558 -13.63 37.35 -18.65
N PRO A 559 -14.01 38.50 -19.26
CA PRO A 559 -13.47 38.94 -20.55
C PRO A 559 -11.93 38.94 -20.61
N ALA A 560 -11.26 39.34 -19.52
CA ALA A 560 -9.80 39.36 -19.43
C ALA A 560 -9.14 37.98 -19.55
N LEU A 561 -9.85 36.89 -19.20
CA LEU A 561 -9.36 35.52 -19.35
C LEU A 561 -9.79 34.90 -20.68
N LYS A 562 -10.84 35.41 -21.34
CA LYS A 562 -11.31 34.91 -22.64
C LYS A 562 -10.26 35.04 -23.75
N THR A 563 -9.34 35.97 -23.62
CA THR A 563 -8.19 36.16 -24.54
C THR A 563 -6.93 35.42 -24.06
N SER A 564 -7.02 34.58 -23.03
CA SER A 564 -5.87 33.84 -22.53
C SER A 564 -5.37 32.82 -23.55
N PRO A 565 -4.05 32.76 -23.81
CA PRO A 565 -3.40 31.71 -24.60
C PRO A 565 -3.76 30.29 -24.16
N LEU A 566 -4.09 30.10 -22.87
CA LEU A 566 -4.45 28.79 -22.31
C LEU A 566 -5.75 28.23 -22.88
N ILE A 567 -6.71 29.09 -23.27
CA ILE A 567 -7.98 28.63 -23.84
C ILE A 567 -7.74 27.98 -25.21
N TRP A 568 -6.90 28.62 -26.02
CA TRP A 568 -6.54 28.11 -27.35
C TRP A 568 -5.76 26.81 -27.25
N LYS A 569 -4.79 26.74 -26.31
CA LYS A 569 -4.04 25.50 -26.03
C LYS A 569 -4.97 24.38 -25.56
N GLY A 570 -5.92 24.68 -24.68
CA GLY A 570 -6.90 23.72 -24.18
C GLY A 570 -7.84 23.21 -25.27
N GLN A 571 -8.36 24.09 -26.13
CA GLN A 571 -9.20 23.73 -27.28
C GLN A 571 -8.44 22.87 -28.29
N ALA A 572 -7.19 23.24 -28.62
CA ALA A 572 -6.31 22.42 -29.46
C ALA A 572 -6.03 21.04 -28.83
N ALA A 573 -5.84 20.97 -27.51
CA ALA A 573 -5.66 19.70 -26.81
C ALA A 573 -6.89 18.78 -26.88
N PHE A 574 -8.11 19.34 -26.85
CA PHE A 574 -9.33 18.57 -27.11
C PHE A 574 -9.39 18.07 -28.56
N LEU A 575 -9.08 18.91 -29.56
CA LEU A 575 -9.02 18.49 -30.97
C LEU A 575 -8.02 17.34 -31.18
N LEU A 576 -6.84 17.43 -30.57
CA LEU A 576 -5.85 16.36 -30.58
C LEU A 576 -6.38 15.08 -29.94
N MET A 577 -7.15 15.18 -28.86
CA MET A 577 -7.73 14.01 -28.20
C MET A 577 -8.82 13.34 -29.04
N TYR A 578 -9.68 14.12 -29.71
CA TYR A 578 -10.64 13.59 -30.69
C TYR A 578 -9.93 12.84 -31.80
N THR A 579 -8.87 13.45 -32.33
CA THR A 579 -8.04 12.87 -33.39
C THR A 579 -7.40 11.55 -32.94
N GLN A 580 -6.79 11.50 -31.75
CA GLN A 580 -6.18 10.28 -31.20
C GLN A 580 -7.19 9.17 -30.92
N LYS A 581 -8.47 9.50 -30.66
CA LYS A 581 -9.56 8.54 -30.49
C LYS A 581 -10.33 8.26 -31.80
N ASN A 582 -9.89 8.79 -32.94
CA ASN A 582 -10.56 8.69 -34.25
C ASN A 582 -12.03 9.14 -34.23
N LEU A 583 -12.33 10.24 -33.52
CA LEU A 583 -13.66 10.87 -33.47
C LEU A 583 -13.76 12.04 -34.46
N ASP A 584 -14.98 12.40 -34.86
CA ASP A 584 -15.17 13.55 -35.75
C ASP A 584 -14.87 14.88 -35.05
N ILE A 585 -13.97 15.66 -35.63
CA ILE A 585 -13.56 16.96 -35.10
C ILE A 585 -14.46 18.11 -35.57
N GLY A 586 -15.43 17.87 -36.46
CA GLY A 586 -16.13 18.91 -37.23
C GLY A 586 -16.71 20.07 -36.40
N VAL A 587 -17.38 19.79 -35.27
CA VAL A 587 -18.01 20.81 -34.43
C VAL A 587 -16.99 21.68 -33.69
N LEU A 588 -15.93 21.05 -33.18
CA LEU A 588 -14.85 21.76 -32.47
C LEU A 588 -13.96 22.54 -33.44
N ALA A 589 -13.68 21.94 -34.60
CA ALA A 589 -12.89 22.54 -35.66
C ALA A 589 -13.53 23.84 -36.16
N GLU A 590 -14.84 23.82 -36.40
CA GLU A 590 -15.62 24.99 -36.84
C GLU A 590 -15.60 26.13 -35.81
N LYS A 591 -15.88 25.83 -34.54
CA LYS A 591 -15.82 26.85 -33.48
C LYS A 591 -14.42 27.43 -33.30
N PHE A 592 -13.39 26.60 -33.43
CA PHE A 592 -12.01 27.03 -33.28
C PHE A 592 -11.55 27.86 -34.50
N SER A 593 -11.96 27.47 -35.71
CA SER A 593 -11.69 28.23 -36.93
C SER A 593 -12.39 29.59 -36.96
N ASP A 594 -13.62 29.69 -36.45
CA ASP A 594 -14.37 30.94 -36.37
C ASP A 594 -13.67 31.93 -35.43
N ALA A 595 -13.19 31.42 -34.29
CA ALA A 595 -12.39 32.21 -33.34
C ALA A 595 -11.07 32.68 -33.97
N PHE A 596 -10.40 31.82 -34.74
CA PHE A 596 -9.21 32.18 -35.53
C PHE A 596 -9.50 33.26 -36.57
N GLN A 597 -10.55 33.11 -37.36
CA GLN A 597 -10.92 34.07 -38.39
C GLN A 597 -11.22 35.45 -37.79
N ALA A 598 -11.95 35.50 -36.66
CA ALA A 598 -12.23 36.76 -35.97
C ALA A 598 -10.94 37.47 -35.51
N LYS A 599 -9.97 36.72 -34.97
CA LYS A 599 -8.67 37.26 -34.52
C LYS A 599 -7.73 37.60 -35.66
N ALA A 600 -7.74 36.84 -36.76
CA ALA A 600 -7.00 37.17 -37.97
C ALA A 600 -7.50 38.47 -38.60
N ARG A 601 -8.83 38.70 -38.59
CA ARG A 601 -9.43 39.98 -39.02
C ARG A 601 -8.97 41.15 -38.14
N GLU A 602 -8.98 40.98 -36.81
CA GLU A 602 -8.50 41.99 -35.86
C GLU A 602 -7.00 42.31 -36.09
N PHE A 603 -6.18 41.30 -36.31
CA PHE A 603 -4.76 41.43 -36.62
C PHE A 603 -4.51 42.19 -37.94
N LEU A 604 -5.30 41.90 -38.98
CA LEU A 604 -5.26 42.62 -40.25
C LEU A 604 -5.65 44.09 -40.09
N LEU A 605 -6.67 44.41 -39.28
CA LEU A 605 -7.07 45.79 -39.02
C LEU A 605 -5.98 46.58 -38.26
N LEU A 606 -5.32 45.95 -37.29
CA LEU A 606 -4.25 46.56 -36.51
C LEU A 606 -2.94 46.76 -37.28
N SER A 607 -2.69 45.94 -38.31
CA SER A 607 -1.53 46.14 -39.20
C SER A 607 -1.51 47.50 -39.90
N LYS A 608 -2.65 48.23 -39.88
CA LYS A 608 -2.79 49.58 -40.44
C LYS A 608 -2.62 50.72 -39.44
N ASN A 609 -2.59 50.44 -38.12
CA ASN A 609 -2.72 51.43 -37.05
C ASN A 609 -1.51 51.51 -36.07
N ASP A 610 -0.38 50.88 -36.35
CA ASP A 610 0.92 51.02 -35.64
C ASP A 610 0.97 50.69 -34.12
N GLU A 611 -0.01 49.96 -33.57
CA GLU A 611 0.00 49.50 -32.16
C GLU A 611 0.75 48.16 -31.96
N MET A 612 2.08 48.23 -31.84
CA MET A 612 2.96 47.05 -31.79
C MET A 612 2.72 46.07 -30.63
N GLY A 613 2.26 46.55 -29.45
CA GLY A 613 2.05 45.69 -28.27
C GLY A 613 0.81 44.78 -28.37
N GLN A 614 -0.29 45.29 -28.92
CA GLN A 614 -1.51 44.50 -29.14
C GLN A 614 -1.32 43.49 -30.27
N ARG A 615 -0.57 43.87 -31.31
CA ARG A 615 -0.18 42.99 -32.42
C ARG A 615 0.54 41.74 -31.91
N GLN A 616 1.53 41.89 -31.02
CA GLN A 616 2.29 40.76 -30.47
C GLN A 616 1.40 39.80 -29.65
N THR A 617 0.42 40.34 -28.92
CA THR A 617 -0.52 39.54 -28.12
C THR A 617 -1.44 38.72 -29.03
N LEU A 618 -1.95 39.33 -30.10
CA LEU A 618 -2.75 38.63 -31.11
C LEU A 618 -1.95 37.60 -31.87
N TRP A 619 -0.71 37.93 -32.27
CA TRP A 619 0.18 36.98 -32.93
C TRP A 619 0.44 35.75 -32.06
N THR A 620 0.61 35.93 -30.75
CA THR A 620 0.77 34.80 -29.81
C THR A 620 -0.42 33.84 -29.83
N LEU A 621 -1.64 34.34 -29.99
CA LEU A 621 -2.84 33.49 -30.11
C LEU A 621 -2.91 32.81 -31.48
N LEU A 622 -2.59 33.54 -32.54
CA LEU A 622 -2.58 33.02 -33.91
C LEU A 622 -1.50 31.95 -34.10
N SER A 623 -0.31 32.13 -33.51
CA SER A 623 0.76 31.12 -33.54
C SER A 623 0.36 29.85 -32.81
N ILE A 624 -0.34 29.95 -31.66
CA ILE A 624 -0.87 28.78 -30.95
C ILE A 624 -1.90 28.02 -31.79
N TYR A 625 -2.74 28.72 -32.56
CA TYR A 625 -3.65 28.09 -33.49
C TYR A 625 -2.89 27.31 -34.58
N ILE A 626 -1.91 27.97 -35.21
CA ILE A 626 -1.09 27.39 -36.28
C ILE A 626 -0.36 26.15 -35.77
N ASP A 627 0.36 26.26 -34.64
CA ASP A 627 1.08 25.15 -34.02
C ASP A 627 0.12 24.01 -33.64
N GLY A 628 -1.01 24.33 -33.00
CA GLY A 628 -2.00 23.34 -32.58
C GLY A 628 -2.66 22.60 -33.74
N VAL A 629 -2.98 23.31 -34.84
CA VAL A 629 -3.52 22.68 -36.06
C VAL A 629 -2.45 21.82 -36.71
N GLN A 630 -1.19 22.28 -36.78
CA GLN A 630 -0.08 21.47 -37.30
C GLN A 630 0.02 20.14 -36.55
N GLU A 631 0.01 20.18 -35.22
CA GLU A 631 0.06 18.99 -34.35
C GLU A 631 -1.11 18.04 -34.64
N VAL A 632 -2.33 18.56 -34.90
CA VAL A 632 -3.50 17.74 -35.25
C VAL A 632 -3.27 17.00 -36.57
N PHE A 633 -2.80 17.69 -37.62
CA PHE A 633 -2.52 17.05 -38.91
C PHE A 633 -1.40 16.01 -38.80
N GLU A 634 -0.33 16.28 -38.06
CA GLU A 634 0.78 15.35 -37.85
C GLU A 634 0.36 14.10 -37.06
N THR A 635 -0.53 14.25 -36.07
CA THR A 635 -1.02 13.14 -35.23
C THR A 635 -2.11 12.31 -35.93
N SER A 636 -2.82 12.87 -36.90
CA SER A 636 -3.93 12.21 -37.60
C SER A 636 -3.46 11.04 -38.46
N HIS A 637 -4.01 9.84 -38.25
CA HIS A 637 -3.73 8.69 -39.10
C HIS A 637 -4.41 8.78 -40.48
N CYS A 638 -5.63 9.33 -40.51
CA CYS A 638 -6.43 9.56 -41.71
C CYS A 638 -6.98 10.99 -41.71
N LEU A 639 -7.05 11.64 -42.87
CA LEU A 639 -7.60 12.99 -43.01
C LEU A 639 -9.07 12.91 -43.44
N HIS A 640 -9.96 13.37 -42.56
CA HIS A 640 -11.40 13.47 -42.84
C HIS A 640 -11.76 14.86 -43.38
N PRO A 641 -12.90 15.02 -44.09
CA PRO A 641 -13.36 16.33 -44.57
C PRO A 641 -13.47 17.40 -43.48
N SER A 642 -13.71 16.99 -42.22
CA SER A 642 -13.73 17.91 -41.08
C SER A 642 -12.38 18.58 -40.78
N HIS A 643 -11.25 18.06 -41.29
CA HIS A 643 -9.93 18.71 -41.20
C HIS A 643 -9.81 19.92 -42.12
N GLU A 644 -10.59 19.98 -43.21
CA GLU A 644 -10.65 21.14 -44.10
C GLU A 644 -11.14 22.38 -43.34
N LYS A 645 -12.06 22.21 -42.38
CA LYS A 645 -12.57 23.31 -41.55
C LYS A 645 -11.47 24.02 -40.74
N LEU A 646 -10.37 23.33 -40.41
CA LEU A 646 -9.21 23.93 -39.73
C LEU A 646 -8.36 24.80 -40.67
N LEU A 647 -8.48 24.62 -41.99
CA LEU A 647 -7.86 25.45 -43.01
C LEU A 647 -8.82 26.58 -43.41
N SER A 648 -9.20 27.40 -42.42
CA SER A 648 -10.26 28.39 -42.60
C SER A 648 -9.85 29.61 -43.43
N ASP A 649 -10.85 30.37 -43.89
CA ASP A 649 -10.67 31.66 -44.58
C ASP A 649 -9.84 32.67 -43.77
N GLY A 650 -9.64 32.45 -42.46
CA GLY A 650 -8.77 33.27 -41.63
C GLY A 650 -7.34 33.38 -42.17
N PHE A 651 -6.82 32.34 -42.84
CA PHE A 651 -5.48 32.39 -43.45
C PHE A 651 -5.39 33.40 -44.60
N SER A 652 -6.47 33.59 -45.37
CA SER A 652 -6.54 34.60 -46.43
C SER A 652 -6.45 36.03 -45.88
N MET A 653 -6.92 36.24 -44.64
CA MET A 653 -6.84 37.52 -43.92
C MET A 653 -5.50 37.69 -43.20
N LEU A 654 -4.89 36.60 -42.76
CA LEU A 654 -3.62 36.59 -42.02
C LEU A 654 -2.41 36.86 -42.92
N LEU A 655 -2.34 36.16 -44.07
CA LEU A 655 -1.18 36.22 -44.97
C LEU A 655 -0.79 37.65 -45.41
N PRO A 656 -1.73 38.54 -45.79
CA PRO A 656 -1.39 39.92 -46.16
C PRO A 656 -0.93 40.78 -44.98
N ALA A 657 -1.27 40.39 -43.75
CA ALA A 657 -0.95 41.15 -42.55
C ALA A 657 0.40 40.76 -41.92
N CYS A 658 1.00 39.64 -42.32
CA CYS A 658 2.21 39.08 -41.72
C CYS A 658 3.49 39.83 -42.14
N GLN A 659 4.40 39.99 -41.18
CA GLN A 659 5.80 40.39 -41.42
C GLN A 659 6.68 39.16 -41.72
N GLU A 660 7.93 39.38 -42.12
CA GLU A 660 8.86 38.30 -42.53
C GLU A 660 8.96 37.09 -41.56
N PRO A 661 9.12 37.25 -40.23
CA PRO A 661 9.20 36.11 -39.32
C PRO A 661 7.86 35.37 -39.16
N GLU A 662 6.75 36.11 -39.20
CA GLU A 662 5.38 35.58 -39.09
C GLU A 662 5.02 34.79 -40.34
N LEU A 663 5.35 35.33 -41.52
CA LEU A 663 5.15 34.68 -42.81
C LEU A 663 5.95 33.38 -42.91
N ARG A 664 7.20 33.36 -42.40
CA ARG A 664 8.03 32.15 -42.38
C ARG A 664 7.37 31.02 -41.58
N MET A 665 6.75 31.33 -40.44
CA MET A 665 6.02 30.36 -39.62
C MET A 665 4.78 29.82 -40.35
N VAL A 666 3.97 30.69 -40.95
CA VAL A 666 2.77 30.29 -41.71
C VAL A 666 3.14 29.43 -42.93
N LEU A 667 4.20 29.79 -43.65
CA LEU A 667 4.67 29.01 -44.81
C LEU A 667 5.22 27.65 -44.40
N HIS A 668 5.94 27.56 -43.28
CA HIS A 668 6.41 26.29 -42.72
C HIS A 668 5.23 25.39 -42.35
N PHE A 669 4.20 25.95 -41.70
CA PHE A 669 2.96 25.23 -41.40
C PHE A 669 2.28 24.69 -42.65
N LEU A 670 2.09 25.52 -43.68
CA LEU A 670 1.50 25.09 -44.95
C LEU A 670 2.30 23.97 -45.61
N GLN A 671 3.63 24.05 -45.56
CA GLN A 671 4.52 23.00 -46.06
C GLN A 671 4.33 21.69 -45.28
N ALA A 672 4.23 21.74 -43.95
CA ALA A 672 4.00 20.56 -43.11
C ALA A 672 2.63 19.91 -43.40
N VAL A 673 1.57 20.71 -43.48
CA VAL A 673 0.22 20.22 -43.82
C VAL A 673 0.17 19.61 -45.22
N LEU A 674 0.74 20.28 -46.23
CA LEU A 674 0.80 19.74 -47.60
C LEU A 674 1.61 18.44 -47.69
N ALA A 675 2.72 18.35 -46.96
CA ALA A 675 3.52 17.13 -46.89
C ALA A 675 2.71 15.97 -46.28
N ARG A 676 1.89 16.25 -45.25
CA ARG A 676 1.01 15.25 -44.65
C ARG A 676 -0.10 14.81 -45.60
N ILE A 677 -0.75 15.76 -46.28
CA ILE A 677 -1.79 15.45 -47.28
C ILE A 677 -1.24 14.53 -48.36
N ARG A 678 -0.04 14.83 -48.89
CA ARG A 678 0.66 13.99 -49.89
C ARG A 678 1.12 12.62 -49.39
N TYR A 679 1.23 12.44 -48.08
CA TYR A 679 1.62 11.16 -47.51
C TYR A 679 0.40 10.24 -47.33
N VAL A 680 -0.76 10.83 -47.00
CA VAL A 680 -2.01 10.11 -46.73
C VAL A 680 -2.78 9.79 -48.01
N PHE A 681 -2.74 10.70 -48.99
CA PHE A 681 -3.25 10.51 -50.36
C PHE A 681 -2.09 10.27 -51.32
#